data_AF-A0A1B8Q8S1-F1
#
_entry.id   AF-A0A1B8Q8S1-F1
#
_cell.length_a   1.000
_cell.length_b   1.000
_cell.length_c   1.000
_cell.angle_alpha   90.00
_cell.angle_beta   90.00
_cell.angle_gamma   90.00
#
_symmetry.space_group_name_H-M   'P 1'
#
loop_
_entity.id
_entity.type
_entity.pdbx_description
1 polymer ?
#
loop_
_entity_poly.entity_id
_entity_poly.type
_entity_poly.pdbx_seq_one_letter_code
_entity_poly.pdbx_strand_id
1 'polypeptide(L)'
;MKQSTALDILKTGKNVFLTGSAGAGKTYTINQYLHYLRARGVNVAVTASTGIAATHMNGMTIHSWAGIGILDSLTPIDLKRIQRRPLVVERVQRAQVLVIDEISMLHKKQFEVLNQVLQAVRENDAPFGGIQLLLAGDFFQLPPVGERHETPRDKFAFMAQAWIEADLQVCYLTEQHRQRQTAPEDAITGDSYHGLDLLAILQQIRTQQFTPDILPALRATANHALSDTRTRLFTHNFNVNQINEQELTNLTTPSQTYESWGEGDAALVETLQKGVRNAPILTLKVGAKVMFIKNNADLNVSNGTLGEVVDFVALKPTDQDDKENEKKPTNESPDFEDTDIKDTDVKKADTKHANADTTDQTDNDADNRLNQIANGLYPLVRLNDGRQVIVEYDTWRIDDDDGEIVAAYYHIPLTLAWAITIHKSQGMTLDAAEIDLSKTFENGQGYVALSRLRRLSGLRLLGINELSLQLDPTARGADRRFLALSKALEDKFLRQDPEIIKQAQDAFILKSHGTLDKRKIKSYEKRHAEQQKLLARKRAIVQQIQTSGDTDDGTTSPSPKLTPTLLQTKALLDESLTLAEIAEQRGLAQSTIIGHIEKLQQQFTDLPLGHLRPNDTLIDAVAHAYQTVMADKDDGEEVLVHELRDVIGDKYGYNTIRLALLFVPKSAKTSTK
;
A
#
# COMPACT_ATOMS: atom_id res chain seq x y z
N MET A 1 29.22 -0.56 14.01
CA MET A 1 29.15 0.77 13.40
C MET A 1 27.95 1.56 13.89
N LYS A 2 28.12 2.87 14.08
CA LYS A 2 27.02 3.81 14.42
C LYS A 2 26.18 4.16 13.20
N GLN A 3 24.92 4.53 13.41
CA GLN A 3 24.01 4.97 12.32
C GLN A 3 24.56 6.17 11.55
N SER A 4 25.19 7.14 12.23
CA SER A 4 25.78 8.32 11.60
C SER A 4 26.91 7.96 10.61
N THR A 5 27.79 7.04 11.01
CA THR A 5 28.89 6.57 10.15
C THR A 5 28.35 5.86 8.92
N ALA A 6 27.36 4.97 9.10
CA ALA A 6 26.71 4.29 7.98
C ALA A 6 26.03 5.28 7.02
N LEU A 7 25.37 6.31 7.55
CA LEU A 7 24.77 7.38 6.76
C LEU A 7 25.81 8.16 5.94
N ASP A 8 26.97 8.46 6.52
CA ASP A 8 28.03 9.18 5.79
C ASP A 8 28.69 8.34 4.70
N ILE A 9 28.81 7.02 4.91
CA ILE A 9 29.22 6.06 3.87
C ILE A 9 28.19 6.03 2.75
N LEU A 10 26.89 5.94 3.05
CA LEU A 10 25.81 5.92 2.05
C LEU A 10 25.86 7.14 1.14
N LYS A 11 26.08 8.33 1.70
CA LYS A 11 26.16 9.59 0.95
C LYS A 11 27.30 9.61 -0.07
N THR A 12 28.33 8.77 0.05
CA THR A 12 29.44 8.69 -0.92
C THR A 12 29.07 8.04 -2.25
N GLY A 13 27.85 7.51 -2.38
CA GLY A 13 27.39 6.85 -3.60
C GLY A 13 27.86 5.40 -3.76
N LYS A 14 28.54 4.84 -2.75
CA LYS A 14 28.92 3.42 -2.74
C LYS A 14 27.70 2.52 -2.54
N ASN A 15 27.75 1.33 -3.14
CA ASN A 15 26.77 0.29 -2.87
C ASN A 15 26.94 -0.18 -1.43
N VAL A 16 25.85 -0.29 -0.68
CA VAL A 16 25.88 -0.59 0.75
C VAL A 16 24.96 -1.75 1.06
N PHE A 17 25.46 -2.68 1.87
CA PHE A 17 24.64 -3.63 2.61
C PHE A 17 24.54 -3.19 4.07
N LEU A 18 23.37 -2.67 4.44
CA LEU A 18 23.05 -2.21 5.78
C LEU A 18 22.40 -3.35 6.58
N THR A 19 23.14 -3.90 7.54
CA THR A 19 22.69 -5.02 8.37
C THR A 19 22.81 -4.70 9.85
N GLY A 20 22.31 -5.61 10.69
CA GLY A 20 22.24 -5.47 12.13
C GLY A 20 21.01 -6.20 12.65
N SER A 21 20.96 -6.45 13.95
CA SER A 21 19.82 -7.13 14.57
C SER A 21 18.50 -6.39 14.34
N ALA A 22 17.40 -7.09 14.61
CA ALA A 22 16.08 -6.48 14.70
C ALA A 22 16.11 -5.34 15.72
N GLY A 23 15.57 -4.17 15.35
CA GLY A 23 15.60 -3.00 16.21
C GLY A 23 16.89 -2.17 16.19
N ALA A 24 17.86 -2.50 15.33
CA ALA A 24 19.13 -1.74 15.25
C ALA A 24 19.04 -0.35 14.58
N GLY A 25 17.84 0.04 14.15
CA GLY A 25 17.57 1.32 13.48
C GLY A 25 17.93 1.36 11.98
N LYS A 26 17.95 0.20 11.30
CA LYS A 26 18.15 0.12 9.83
C LYS A 26 17.18 1.04 9.07
N THR A 27 15.88 0.89 9.30
CA THR A 27 14.82 1.71 8.68
C THR A 27 14.98 3.20 9.00
N TYR A 28 15.42 3.54 10.22
CA TYR A 28 15.70 4.92 10.59
C TYR A 28 16.85 5.51 9.76
N THR A 29 17.99 4.81 9.67
CA THR A 29 19.13 5.22 8.83
C THR A 29 18.73 5.37 7.36
N ILE A 30 17.93 4.44 6.84
CA ILE A 30 17.40 4.53 5.48
C ILE A 30 16.55 5.80 5.32
N ASN A 31 15.61 6.07 6.22
CA ASN A 31 14.75 7.26 6.13
C ASN A 31 15.56 8.57 6.20
N GLN A 32 16.61 8.63 7.01
CA GLN A 32 17.54 9.77 7.04
C GLN A 32 18.26 9.93 5.68
N TYR A 33 18.67 8.83 5.06
CA TYR A 33 19.29 8.87 3.74
C TYR A 33 18.32 9.29 2.63
N LEU A 34 17.08 8.76 2.65
CA LEU A 34 16.03 9.15 1.72
C LEU A 34 15.70 10.64 1.82
N HIS A 35 15.61 11.18 3.04
CA HIS A 35 15.43 12.61 3.27
C HIS A 35 16.59 13.42 2.67
N TYR A 36 17.83 13.02 2.93
CA TYR A 36 19.03 13.65 2.37
C TYR A 36 19.03 13.73 0.84
N LEU A 37 18.62 12.64 0.17
CA LEU A 37 18.55 12.55 -1.29
C LEU A 37 17.40 13.36 -1.88
N ARG A 38 16.20 13.27 -1.28
CA ARG A 38 15.01 14.02 -1.73
C ARG A 38 15.22 15.53 -1.60
N ALA A 39 15.85 15.98 -0.53
CA ALA A 39 16.22 17.39 -0.34
C ALA A 39 17.15 17.92 -1.45
N ARG A 40 17.87 17.02 -2.13
CA ARG A 40 18.80 17.32 -3.23
C ARG A 40 18.23 16.94 -4.60
N GLY A 41 16.97 16.52 -4.69
CA GLY A 41 16.34 16.16 -5.96
C GLY A 41 16.91 14.91 -6.63
N VAL A 42 17.58 14.02 -5.88
CA VAL A 42 18.04 12.75 -6.41
C VAL A 42 16.88 11.76 -6.45
N ASN A 43 16.67 11.11 -7.59
CA ASN A 43 15.62 10.13 -7.78
C ASN A 43 15.96 8.80 -7.11
N VAL A 44 15.11 8.37 -6.17
CA VAL A 44 15.30 7.14 -5.39
C VAL A 44 14.11 6.21 -5.57
N ALA A 45 14.40 4.96 -5.92
CA ALA A 45 13.44 3.87 -5.88
C ALA A 45 13.48 3.22 -4.49
N VAL A 46 12.34 3.24 -3.79
CA VAL A 46 12.20 2.60 -2.48
C VAL A 46 11.41 1.31 -2.65
N THR A 47 12.06 0.19 -2.33
CA THR A 47 11.46 -1.14 -2.49
C THR A 47 11.72 -2.03 -1.28
N ALA A 48 10.96 -3.11 -1.19
CA ALA A 48 11.23 -4.20 -0.25
C ALA A 48 10.90 -5.56 -0.89
N SER A 49 11.33 -6.65 -0.25
CA SER A 49 11.03 -8.01 -0.69
C SER A 49 9.57 -8.43 -0.49
N THR A 50 8.81 -7.76 0.40
CA THR A 50 7.40 -8.06 0.68
C THR A 50 6.55 -6.79 0.70
N GLY A 51 5.24 -6.93 0.46
CA GLY A 51 4.30 -5.80 0.45
C GLY A 51 4.23 -5.04 1.77
N ILE A 52 4.26 -5.76 2.91
CA ILE A 52 4.23 -5.18 4.26
C ILE A 52 5.43 -4.24 4.48
N ALA A 53 6.63 -4.76 4.22
CA ALA A 53 7.86 -3.99 4.35
C ALA A 53 7.91 -2.80 3.38
N ALA A 54 7.43 -2.99 2.15
CA ALA A 54 7.42 -1.95 1.13
C ALA A 54 6.59 -0.74 1.57
N THR A 55 5.39 -0.95 2.11
CA THR A 55 4.55 0.18 2.52
C THR A 55 5.01 0.84 3.81
N HIS A 56 5.65 0.13 4.73
CA HIS A 56 6.32 0.78 5.86
C HIS A 56 7.35 1.84 5.43
N MET A 57 7.82 1.76 4.18
CA MET A 57 8.76 2.72 3.58
C MET A 57 8.12 3.60 2.50
N ASN A 58 6.79 3.59 2.35
CA ASN A 58 6.05 4.23 1.25
C ASN A 58 6.62 3.87 -0.14
N GLY A 59 6.95 2.60 -0.33
CA GLY A 59 7.48 2.03 -1.56
C GLY A 59 6.59 0.93 -2.14
N MET A 60 7.14 0.17 -3.09
CA MET A 60 6.50 -1.01 -3.68
C MET A 60 7.40 -2.24 -3.57
N THR A 61 6.91 -3.44 -3.90
CA THR A 61 7.78 -4.62 -3.91
C THR A 61 8.83 -4.50 -5.02
N ILE A 62 10.01 -5.09 -4.80
CA ILE A 62 11.07 -5.09 -5.82
C ILE A 62 10.63 -5.79 -7.11
N HIS A 63 9.81 -6.83 -6.98
CA HIS A 63 9.23 -7.57 -8.11
C HIS A 63 8.36 -6.67 -8.98
N SER A 64 7.43 -5.94 -8.35
CA SER A 64 6.55 -5.00 -9.04
C SER A 64 7.32 -3.81 -9.61
N TRP A 65 8.39 -3.35 -8.95
CA TRP A 65 9.23 -2.24 -9.43
C TRP A 65 10.15 -2.61 -10.60
N ALA A 66 10.70 -3.82 -10.62
CA ALA A 66 11.52 -4.28 -11.74
C ALA A 66 10.68 -4.85 -12.91
N GLY A 67 9.39 -5.12 -12.68
CA GLY A 67 8.51 -5.72 -13.68
C GLY A 67 8.77 -7.22 -13.90
N ILE A 68 9.51 -7.86 -12.98
CA ILE A 68 9.94 -9.26 -13.09
C ILE A 68 8.87 -10.27 -12.64
N GLY A 69 7.82 -9.82 -11.94
CA GLY A 69 6.80 -10.72 -11.40
C GLY A 69 7.41 -11.79 -10.47
N ILE A 70 7.09 -13.06 -10.69
CA ILE A 70 7.62 -14.20 -9.92
C ILE A 70 8.72 -14.98 -10.67
N LEU A 71 9.40 -14.34 -11.64
CA LEU A 71 10.42 -15.00 -12.44
C LEU A 71 11.65 -15.38 -11.61
N ASP A 72 12.01 -16.67 -11.67
CA ASP A 72 13.25 -17.21 -11.08
C ASP A 72 14.36 -17.43 -12.13
N SER A 73 14.06 -17.22 -13.42
CA SER A 73 15.04 -17.22 -14.50
C SER A 73 14.57 -16.27 -15.60
N LEU A 74 15.51 -15.64 -16.29
CA LEU A 74 15.22 -14.69 -17.35
C LEU A 74 15.47 -15.33 -18.72
N THR A 75 14.44 -15.38 -19.57
CA THR A 75 14.60 -15.71 -20.99
C THR A 75 14.77 -14.43 -21.82
N PRO A 76 15.33 -14.51 -23.05
CA PRO A 76 15.37 -13.35 -23.95
C PRO A 76 13.98 -12.78 -24.28
N ILE A 77 12.93 -13.59 -24.22
CA ILE A 77 11.54 -13.17 -24.44
C ILE A 77 11.06 -12.35 -23.25
N ASP A 78 11.30 -12.83 -22.02
CA ASP A 78 10.96 -12.10 -20.78
C ASP A 78 11.62 -10.73 -20.74
N LEU A 79 12.90 -10.66 -21.10
CA LEU A 79 13.65 -9.41 -21.11
C LEU A 79 13.08 -8.41 -22.10
N LYS A 80 12.77 -8.85 -23.33
CA LYS A 80 12.11 -8.01 -24.34
C LYS A 80 10.74 -7.53 -23.88
N ARG A 81 9.95 -8.40 -23.24
CA ARG A 81 8.65 -8.04 -22.66
C ARG A 81 8.79 -6.96 -21.59
N ILE A 82 9.77 -7.08 -20.69
CA ILE A 82 10.03 -6.06 -19.65
C ILE A 82 10.47 -4.73 -20.30
N GLN A 83 11.35 -4.77 -21.30
CA GLN A 83 11.82 -3.58 -22.03
C GLN A 83 10.71 -2.87 -22.84
N ARG A 84 9.61 -3.56 -23.16
CA ARG A 84 8.47 -2.96 -23.87
C ARG A 84 7.50 -2.21 -22.95
N ARG A 85 7.58 -2.39 -21.63
CA ARG A 85 6.67 -1.76 -20.66
C ARG A 85 7.11 -0.33 -20.32
N PRO A 86 6.46 0.73 -20.85
CA PRO A 86 7.00 2.09 -20.78
C PRO A 86 7.16 2.59 -19.34
N LEU A 87 6.18 2.29 -18.48
CA LEU A 87 6.22 2.69 -17.06
C LEU A 87 7.37 2.03 -16.28
N VAL A 88 7.72 0.78 -16.62
CA VAL A 88 8.84 0.06 -15.99
C VAL A 88 10.15 0.65 -16.46
N VAL A 89 10.30 0.84 -17.77
CA VAL A 89 11.51 1.41 -18.37
C VAL A 89 11.77 2.81 -17.83
N GLU A 90 10.75 3.68 -17.82
CA GLU A 90 10.86 5.07 -17.36
C GLU A 90 11.36 5.15 -15.91
N ARG A 91 10.74 4.40 -14.98
CA ARG A 91 11.14 4.45 -13.56
C ARG A 91 12.52 3.84 -13.32
N VAL A 92 12.87 2.77 -14.03
CA VAL A 92 14.19 2.12 -13.92
C VAL A 92 15.30 3.03 -14.45
N GLN A 93 15.07 3.71 -15.59
CA GLN A 93 16.03 4.68 -16.14
C GLN A 93 16.21 5.91 -15.24
N ARG A 94 15.11 6.42 -14.66
CA ARG A 94 15.15 7.60 -13.79
C ARG A 94 15.83 7.35 -12.45
N ALA A 95 15.78 6.13 -11.92
CA ALA A 95 16.33 5.79 -10.61
C ALA A 95 17.85 5.96 -10.58
N GLN A 96 18.35 6.65 -9.56
CA GLN A 96 19.80 6.80 -9.30
C GLN A 96 20.23 5.98 -8.09
N VAL A 97 19.29 5.72 -7.18
CA VAL A 97 19.45 4.88 -6.00
C VAL A 97 18.30 3.89 -5.94
N LEU A 98 18.62 2.62 -5.66
CA LEU A 98 17.64 1.57 -5.42
C LEU A 98 17.82 1.03 -4.00
N VAL A 99 16.79 1.21 -3.19
CA VAL A 99 16.71 0.66 -1.83
C VAL A 99 15.92 -0.63 -1.87
N ILE A 100 16.45 -1.70 -1.28
CA ILE A 100 15.77 -2.98 -1.10
C ILE A 100 15.82 -3.36 0.38
N ASP A 101 14.72 -3.14 1.10
CA ASP A 101 14.59 -3.59 2.50
C ASP A 101 14.10 -5.05 2.59
N GLU A 102 14.34 -5.66 3.75
CA GLU A 102 14.11 -7.08 4.02
C GLU A 102 14.74 -8.01 2.96
N ILE A 103 15.98 -7.73 2.55
CA ILE A 103 16.75 -8.51 1.56
C ILE A 103 16.90 -9.99 1.93
N SER A 104 16.70 -10.36 3.20
CA SER A 104 16.78 -11.75 3.65
C SER A 104 15.74 -12.66 3.00
N MET A 105 14.61 -12.11 2.56
CA MET A 105 13.54 -12.86 1.90
C MET A 105 13.63 -12.85 0.37
N LEU A 106 14.58 -12.12 -0.22
CA LEU A 106 14.79 -12.11 -1.67
C LEU A 106 15.65 -13.31 -2.08
N HIS A 107 15.15 -14.12 -3.00
CA HIS A 107 15.84 -15.32 -3.45
C HIS A 107 17.08 -14.98 -4.29
N LYS A 108 18.13 -15.81 -4.20
CA LYS A 108 19.37 -15.70 -5.01
C LYS A 108 19.06 -15.51 -6.49
N LYS A 109 18.26 -16.43 -7.05
CA LYS A 109 17.82 -16.41 -8.46
C LYS A 109 17.18 -15.08 -8.85
N GLN A 110 16.29 -14.55 -8.02
CA GLN A 110 15.60 -13.27 -8.26
C GLN A 110 16.57 -12.08 -8.19
N PHE A 111 17.57 -12.14 -7.31
CA PHE A 111 18.62 -11.12 -7.24
C PHE A 111 19.50 -11.09 -8.50
N GLU A 112 19.79 -12.26 -9.09
CA GLU A 112 20.49 -12.35 -10.39
C GLU A 112 19.64 -11.81 -11.55
N VAL A 113 18.37 -12.20 -11.60
CA VAL A 113 17.42 -11.71 -12.60
C VAL A 113 17.28 -10.19 -12.52
N LEU A 114 17.22 -9.64 -11.30
CA LEU A 114 17.18 -8.20 -11.09
C LEU A 114 18.41 -7.50 -11.70
N ASN A 115 19.63 -8.02 -11.46
CA ASN A 115 20.84 -7.46 -12.05
C ASN A 115 20.75 -7.40 -13.58
N GLN A 116 20.38 -8.51 -14.22
CA GLN A 116 20.27 -8.63 -15.68
C GLN A 116 19.21 -7.69 -16.27
N VAL A 117 18.04 -7.58 -15.62
CA VAL A 117 16.98 -6.68 -16.06
C VAL A 117 17.44 -5.22 -15.98
N LEU A 118 18.09 -4.81 -14.90
CA LEU A 118 18.55 -3.43 -14.77
C LEU A 118 19.68 -3.08 -15.73
N GLN A 119 20.61 -4.02 -16.00
CA GLN A 119 21.64 -3.85 -17.03
C GLN A 119 21.02 -3.64 -18.41
N ALA A 120 20.04 -4.48 -18.77
CA ALA A 120 19.39 -4.44 -20.07
C ALA A 120 18.49 -3.20 -20.27
N VAL A 121 17.70 -2.81 -19.27
CA VAL A 121 16.80 -1.65 -19.36
C VAL A 121 17.56 -0.33 -19.36
N ARG A 122 18.73 -0.29 -18.71
CA ARG A 122 19.59 0.91 -18.65
C ARG A 122 20.68 0.92 -19.73
N GLU A 123 20.78 -0.13 -20.54
CA GLU A 123 21.83 -0.30 -21.55
C GLU A 123 23.22 -0.07 -20.95
N ASN A 124 23.47 -0.66 -19.78
CA ASN A 124 24.68 -0.46 -19.01
C ASN A 124 25.09 -1.76 -18.33
N ASP A 125 26.23 -2.33 -18.76
CA ASP A 125 26.74 -3.60 -18.25
C ASP A 125 27.31 -3.52 -16.82
N ALA A 126 27.44 -2.32 -16.24
CA ALA A 126 27.82 -2.18 -14.84
C ALA A 126 26.80 -2.90 -13.93
N PRO A 127 27.22 -3.42 -12.75
CA PRO A 127 26.31 -4.06 -11.82
C PRO A 127 25.06 -3.22 -11.56
N PHE A 128 23.90 -3.84 -11.72
CA PHE A 128 22.56 -3.26 -11.57
C PHE A 128 22.33 -2.01 -12.45
N GLY A 129 22.94 -1.98 -13.64
CA GLY A 129 22.85 -0.86 -14.58
C GLY A 129 23.50 0.43 -14.08
N GLY A 130 24.44 0.32 -13.13
CA GLY A 130 25.16 1.43 -12.52
C GLY A 130 24.37 2.23 -11.48
N ILE A 131 23.21 1.73 -11.03
CA ILE A 131 22.44 2.32 -9.93
C ILE A 131 23.18 2.09 -8.60
N GLN A 132 23.14 3.09 -7.70
CA GLN A 132 23.59 2.83 -6.33
C GLN A 132 22.61 1.89 -5.62
N LEU A 133 23.12 0.77 -5.13
CA LEU A 133 22.35 -0.15 -4.30
C LEU A 133 22.45 0.16 -2.81
N LEU A 134 21.30 0.20 -2.14
CA LEU A 134 21.19 0.09 -0.69
C LEU A 134 20.35 -1.14 -0.34
N LEU A 135 21.03 -2.22 0.03
CA LEU A 135 20.39 -3.44 0.51
C LEU A 135 20.28 -3.38 2.03
N ALA A 136 19.12 -3.68 2.58
CA ALA A 136 18.91 -3.71 4.02
C ALA A 136 18.20 -4.98 4.48
N GLY A 137 18.61 -5.52 5.62
CA GLY A 137 17.97 -6.71 6.20
C GLY A 137 18.79 -7.35 7.30
N ASP A 138 18.35 -8.54 7.74
CA ASP A 138 19.02 -9.36 8.75
C ASP A 138 18.83 -10.83 8.35
N PHE A 139 19.88 -11.52 7.91
CA PHE A 139 19.81 -12.91 7.43
C PHE A 139 19.58 -13.93 8.55
N PHE A 140 19.52 -13.51 9.82
CA PHE A 140 19.01 -14.36 10.90
C PHE A 140 17.48 -14.35 11.00
N GLN A 141 16.80 -13.44 10.28
CA GLN A 141 15.35 -13.53 10.08
C GLN A 141 15.01 -14.65 9.09
N LEU A 142 13.76 -14.70 8.62
CA LEU A 142 13.34 -15.78 7.73
C LEU A 142 14.11 -15.75 6.40
N PRO A 143 14.53 -16.92 5.91
CA PRO A 143 15.13 -17.05 4.58
C PRO A 143 14.07 -16.88 3.48
N PRO A 144 14.50 -16.78 2.21
CA PRO A 144 13.56 -16.79 1.10
C PRO A 144 12.75 -18.09 1.08
N VAL A 145 11.48 -18.00 0.68
CA VAL A 145 10.66 -19.18 0.41
C VAL A 145 11.20 -19.83 -0.86
N GLY A 146 11.57 -21.10 -0.77
CA GLY A 146 12.09 -21.90 -1.88
C GLY A 146 11.45 -23.27 -1.90
N GLU A 147 11.86 -24.10 -2.85
CA GLU A 147 11.39 -25.47 -2.96
C GLU A 147 11.97 -26.36 -1.85
N ARG A 148 11.26 -27.46 -1.51
CA ARG A 148 11.66 -28.35 -0.40
C ARG A 148 13.05 -28.96 -0.55
N HIS A 149 13.57 -29.03 -1.78
CA HIS A 149 14.87 -29.62 -2.07
C HIS A 149 16.02 -28.59 -2.08
N GLU A 150 15.72 -27.28 -2.04
CA GLU A 150 16.72 -26.23 -2.09
C GLU A 150 17.41 -26.06 -0.74
N THR A 151 18.74 -26.01 -0.75
CA THR A 151 19.52 -25.74 0.46
C THR A 151 19.53 -24.23 0.76
N PRO A 152 19.84 -23.80 1.99
CA PRO A 152 20.01 -22.37 2.30
C PRO A 152 21.01 -21.65 1.37
N ARG A 153 22.03 -22.36 0.86
CA ARG A 153 23.01 -21.81 -0.09
C ARG A 153 22.42 -21.51 -1.47
N ASP A 154 21.40 -22.25 -1.87
CA ASP A 154 20.69 -22.04 -3.14
C ASP A 154 19.74 -20.84 -3.04
N LYS A 155 19.31 -20.50 -1.81
CA LYS A 155 18.30 -19.49 -1.53
C LYS A 155 18.84 -18.10 -1.24
N PHE A 156 19.87 -17.97 -0.40
CA PHE A 156 20.27 -16.64 0.10
C PHE A 156 20.85 -15.71 -0.98
N ALA A 157 20.38 -14.46 -1.04
CA ALA A 157 20.87 -13.45 -1.98
C ALA A 157 22.39 -13.21 -1.91
N PHE A 158 23.02 -13.34 -0.73
CA PHE A 158 24.47 -13.17 -0.58
C PHE A 158 25.31 -14.29 -1.23
N MET A 159 24.66 -15.34 -1.75
CA MET A 159 25.29 -16.39 -2.55
C MET A 159 25.21 -16.12 -4.06
N ALA A 160 24.62 -15.01 -4.48
CA ALA A 160 24.55 -14.56 -5.87
C ALA A 160 25.90 -14.03 -6.35
N GLN A 161 26.22 -14.27 -7.60
CA GLN A 161 27.33 -13.65 -8.30
C GLN A 161 27.11 -12.14 -8.41
N ALA A 162 25.88 -11.69 -8.71
CA ALA A 162 25.52 -10.27 -8.68
C ALA A 162 25.79 -9.59 -7.31
N TRP A 163 25.77 -10.33 -6.19
CA TRP A 163 26.09 -9.78 -4.86
C TRP A 163 27.58 -9.44 -4.73
N ILE A 164 28.43 -10.28 -5.32
CA ILE A 164 29.89 -10.07 -5.36
C ILE A 164 30.20 -8.90 -6.28
N GLU A 165 29.60 -8.89 -7.48
CA GLU A 165 29.79 -7.84 -8.49
C GLU A 165 29.30 -6.47 -8.02
N ALA A 166 28.27 -6.42 -7.18
CA ALA A 166 27.77 -5.19 -6.61
C ALA A 166 28.78 -4.46 -5.70
N ASP A 167 29.90 -5.07 -5.29
CA ASP A 167 30.95 -4.47 -4.45
C ASP A 167 30.39 -3.74 -3.21
N LEU A 168 29.54 -4.46 -2.47
CA LEU A 168 28.80 -3.93 -1.33
C LEU A 168 29.71 -3.58 -0.15
N GLN A 169 29.64 -2.33 0.29
CA GLN A 169 30.20 -1.86 1.55
C GLN A 169 29.28 -2.30 2.70
N VAL A 170 29.77 -3.21 3.55
CA VAL A 170 28.96 -3.77 4.64
C VAL A 170 28.94 -2.81 5.83
N CYS A 171 27.76 -2.30 6.17
CA CYS A 171 27.53 -1.45 7.35
C CYS A 171 26.73 -2.23 8.38
N TYR A 172 27.40 -2.71 9.43
CA TYR A 172 26.78 -3.48 10.51
C TYR A 172 26.44 -2.57 11.71
N LEU A 173 25.16 -2.29 11.88
CA LEU A 173 24.65 -1.48 12.98
C LEU A 173 24.65 -2.29 14.28
N THR A 174 25.21 -1.69 15.33
CA THR A 174 25.35 -2.32 16.65
C THR A 174 24.43 -1.72 17.71
N GLU A 175 23.89 -0.52 17.46
CA GLU A 175 23.02 0.20 18.38
C GLU A 175 21.64 -0.48 18.45
N GLN A 176 21.07 -0.70 19.64
CA GLN A 176 19.71 -1.23 19.79
C GLN A 176 18.74 -0.10 20.20
N HIS A 177 17.62 0.02 19.49
CA HIS A 177 16.61 1.05 19.77
C HIS A 177 15.22 0.48 20.08
N ARG A 178 14.84 -0.68 19.54
CA ARG A 178 13.48 -1.23 19.72
C ARG A 178 13.22 -1.73 21.14
N GLN A 179 14.18 -2.43 21.73
CA GLN A 179 14.10 -2.98 23.10
C GLN A 179 14.77 -2.08 24.15
N ARG A 180 15.24 -0.89 23.77
CA ARG A 180 15.91 0.01 24.71
C ARG A 180 14.85 0.75 25.53
N GLN A 181 14.91 0.61 26.85
CA GLN A 181 14.13 1.46 27.77
C GLN A 181 14.63 2.91 27.61
N THR A 182 13.89 3.76 26.90
CA THR A 182 14.33 5.13 26.59
C THR A 182 13.84 6.20 27.57
N ALA A 183 13.18 5.85 28.68
CA ALA A 183 12.90 6.81 29.75
C ALA A 183 12.89 6.12 31.13
N PRO A 184 13.31 6.81 32.22
CA PRO A 184 13.15 6.33 33.60
C PRO A 184 11.69 6.01 33.96
N GLU A 185 10.73 6.67 33.30
CA GLU A 185 9.29 6.48 33.49
C GLU A 185 8.74 5.22 32.78
N ASP A 186 9.48 4.68 31.81
CA ASP A 186 9.15 3.48 31.03
C ASP A 186 9.86 2.21 31.54
N ALA A 187 10.76 2.36 32.51
CA ALA A 187 11.45 1.24 33.14
C ALA A 187 10.48 0.53 34.09
N ILE A 188 9.76 -0.46 33.58
CA ILE A 188 9.04 -1.41 34.43
C ILE A 188 10.11 -2.21 35.19
N THR A 189 10.35 -1.87 36.45
CA THR A 189 11.08 -2.74 37.38
C THR A 189 10.41 -4.12 37.36
N GLY A 190 11.13 -5.14 36.88
CA GLY A 190 10.62 -6.52 36.81
C GLY A 190 10.30 -7.07 35.43
N ASP A 191 10.57 -6.36 34.32
CA ASP A 191 10.45 -6.91 32.95
C ASP A 191 11.60 -7.88 32.57
N SER A 192 11.97 -8.74 33.51
CA SER A 192 13.02 -9.75 33.35
C SER A 192 12.62 -11.01 34.09
N TYR A 193 12.72 -12.15 33.42
CA TYR A 193 12.40 -13.45 33.99
C TYR A 193 13.69 -14.25 34.06
N HIS A 194 13.98 -14.85 35.22
CA HIS A 194 15.23 -15.57 35.47
C HIS A 194 16.49 -14.75 35.13
N GLY A 195 16.46 -13.45 35.40
CA GLY A 195 17.59 -12.53 35.14
C GLY A 195 17.79 -12.17 33.66
N LEU A 196 16.86 -12.55 32.78
CA LEU A 196 16.91 -12.26 31.35
C LEU A 196 15.75 -11.33 30.95
N ASP A 197 16.10 -10.22 30.29
CA ASP A 197 15.15 -9.41 29.54
C ASP A 197 15.05 -9.92 28.08
N LEU A 198 14.14 -9.32 27.30
CA LEU A 198 13.95 -9.71 25.90
C LEU A 198 15.24 -9.49 25.07
N LEU A 199 16.01 -8.45 25.36
CA LEU A 199 17.23 -8.16 24.61
C LEU A 199 18.31 -9.22 24.84
N ALA A 200 18.50 -9.64 26.08
CA ALA A 200 19.42 -10.71 26.46
C ALA A 200 19.02 -12.04 25.81
N ILE A 201 17.72 -12.37 25.79
CA ILE A 201 17.19 -13.55 25.09
C ILE A 201 17.51 -13.48 23.59
N LEU A 202 17.20 -12.36 22.93
CA LEU A 202 17.47 -12.17 21.51
C LEU A 202 18.98 -12.24 21.21
N GLN A 203 19.82 -11.72 22.09
CA GLN A 203 21.27 -11.80 21.95
C GLN A 203 21.78 -13.25 22.07
N GLN A 204 21.28 -14.02 23.03
CA GLN A 204 21.61 -15.45 23.17
C GLN A 204 21.20 -16.25 21.93
N ILE A 205 20.03 -15.96 21.36
CA ILE A 205 19.61 -16.54 20.08
C ILE A 205 20.59 -16.14 18.97
N ARG A 206 20.95 -14.86 18.82
CA ARG A 206 21.89 -14.41 17.78
C ARG A 206 23.27 -15.04 17.90
N THR A 207 23.80 -15.18 19.12
CA THR A 207 25.11 -15.79 19.36
C THR A 207 25.07 -17.33 19.33
N GLN A 208 23.87 -17.92 19.41
CA GLN A 208 23.65 -19.34 19.64
C GLN A 208 24.39 -19.84 20.90
N GLN A 209 24.43 -18.99 21.92
CA GLN A 209 25.01 -19.30 23.23
C GLN A 209 23.90 -19.17 24.28
N PHE A 210 23.36 -20.31 24.71
CA PHE A 210 22.20 -20.36 25.58
C PHE A 210 22.61 -20.59 27.03
N THR A 211 22.13 -19.72 27.91
CA THR A 211 22.16 -19.92 29.36
C THR A 211 21.10 -20.96 29.76
N PRO A 212 21.28 -21.70 30.87
CA PRO A 212 20.25 -22.60 31.39
C PRO A 212 18.91 -21.91 31.66
N ASP A 213 18.92 -20.60 31.88
CA ASP A 213 17.77 -19.77 32.24
C ASP A 213 16.91 -19.32 31.05
N ILE A 214 17.36 -19.48 29.80
CA ILE A 214 16.59 -18.97 28.64
C ILE A 214 15.22 -19.63 28.49
N LEU A 215 15.13 -20.95 28.65
CA LEU A 215 13.87 -21.67 28.54
C LEU A 215 12.94 -21.40 29.73
N PRO A 216 13.41 -21.41 31.00
CA PRO A 216 12.62 -20.91 32.13
C PRO A 216 12.09 -19.49 31.93
N ALA A 217 12.93 -18.55 31.48
CA ALA A 217 12.54 -17.16 31.22
C ALA A 217 11.41 -17.07 30.19
N LEU A 218 11.53 -17.78 29.07
CA LEU A 218 10.51 -17.81 28.02
C LEU A 218 9.21 -18.48 28.50
N ARG A 219 9.31 -19.59 29.24
CA ARG A 219 8.13 -20.32 29.76
C ARG A 219 7.38 -19.55 30.83
N ALA A 220 8.07 -18.72 31.63
CA ALA A 220 7.44 -17.85 32.60
C ALA A 220 6.40 -16.89 31.95
N THR A 221 6.58 -16.57 30.67
CA THR A 221 5.67 -15.69 29.93
C THR A 221 4.32 -16.30 29.56
N ALA A 222 4.13 -17.62 29.69
CA ALA A 222 2.90 -18.32 29.28
C ALA A 222 1.63 -17.81 29.96
N ASN A 223 1.78 -17.26 31.18
CA ASN A 223 0.69 -16.76 32.02
C ASN A 223 0.54 -15.24 31.99
N HIS A 224 1.26 -14.52 31.11
CA HIS A 224 1.07 -13.08 30.98
C HIS A 224 -0.37 -12.77 30.54
N ALA A 225 -1.04 -11.88 31.28
CA ALA A 225 -2.32 -11.32 30.90
C ALA A 225 -2.08 -10.19 29.88
N LEU A 226 -2.39 -10.45 28.62
CA LEU A 226 -2.24 -9.50 27.52
C LEU A 226 -3.59 -8.86 27.16
N SER A 227 -3.58 -7.69 26.52
CA SER A 227 -4.81 -7.03 26.04
C SER A 227 -5.56 -7.89 25.02
N ASP A 228 -6.85 -7.62 24.86
CA ASP A 228 -7.69 -8.26 23.83
C ASP A 228 -7.30 -7.86 22.41
N THR A 229 -6.55 -6.75 22.26
CA THR A 229 -6.00 -6.28 20.99
C THR A 229 -4.69 -6.97 20.58
N ARG A 230 -4.19 -7.93 21.37
CA ARG A 230 -2.93 -8.63 21.07
C ARG A 230 -2.98 -9.35 19.74
N THR A 231 -1.89 -9.31 18.99
CA THR A 231 -1.74 -10.11 17.77
C THR A 231 -1.32 -11.54 18.13
N ARG A 232 -1.98 -12.55 17.55
CA ARG A 232 -1.58 -13.95 17.74
C ARG A 232 -0.72 -14.43 16.58
N LEU A 233 0.46 -14.99 16.88
CA LEU A 233 1.44 -15.43 15.89
C LEU A 233 1.62 -16.94 15.91
N PHE A 234 1.45 -17.57 14.74
CA PHE A 234 1.60 -19.02 14.57
C PHE A 234 2.54 -19.38 13.43
N THR A 235 3.04 -20.61 13.43
CA THR A 235 3.98 -21.06 12.39
C THR A 235 3.27 -21.45 11.08
N HIS A 236 2.04 -21.98 11.14
CA HIS A 236 1.31 -22.53 10.00
C HIS A 236 -0.03 -21.83 9.73
N ASN A 237 -0.40 -21.70 8.45
CA ASN A 237 -1.69 -21.12 8.04
C ASN A 237 -2.90 -21.91 8.56
N PHE A 238 -2.80 -23.24 8.68
CA PHE A 238 -3.89 -24.07 9.19
C PHE A 238 -4.35 -23.62 10.59
N ASN A 239 -3.40 -23.37 11.50
CA ASN A 239 -3.73 -22.91 12.85
C ASN A 239 -4.29 -21.48 12.85
N VAL A 240 -3.75 -20.62 11.99
CA VAL A 240 -4.25 -19.25 11.81
C VAL A 240 -5.71 -19.25 11.34
N ASN A 241 -6.03 -20.04 10.32
CA ASN A 241 -7.37 -20.11 9.75
C ASN A 241 -8.38 -20.64 10.77
N GLN A 242 -8.04 -21.71 11.49
CA GLN A 242 -8.90 -22.28 12.53
C GLN A 242 -9.25 -21.26 13.63
N ILE A 243 -8.26 -20.50 14.12
CA ILE A 243 -8.48 -19.49 15.15
C ILE A 243 -9.32 -18.34 14.61
N ASN A 244 -9.02 -17.88 13.39
CA ASN A 244 -9.76 -16.80 12.77
C ASN A 244 -11.23 -17.18 12.52
N GLU A 245 -11.50 -18.40 12.06
CA GLU A 245 -12.86 -18.93 11.89
C GLU A 245 -13.59 -18.99 13.22
N GLN A 246 -12.95 -19.52 14.27
CA GLN A 246 -13.54 -19.61 15.61
C GLN A 246 -13.88 -18.22 16.18
N GLU A 247 -12.97 -17.25 16.06
CA GLU A 247 -13.20 -15.88 16.54
C GLU A 247 -14.31 -15.18 15.74
N LEU A 248 -14.40 -15.43 14.44
CA LEU A 248 -15.52 -14.95 13.62
C LEU A 248 -16.85 -15.59 14.04
N THR A 249 -16.87 -16.88 14.40
CA THR A 249 -18.06 -17.56 14.92
C THR A 249 -18.51 -16.95 16.26
N ASN A 250 -17.57 -16.56 17.11
CA ASN A 250 -17.87 -15.95 18.42
C ASN A 250 -18.55 -14.58 18.32
N LEU A 251 -18.40 -13.86 17.21
CA LEU A 251 -19.10 -12.60 16.99
C LEU A 251 -20.60 -12.84 16.77
N THR A 252 -21.44 -12.17 17.56
CA THR A 252 -22.91 -12.28 17.50
C THR A 252 -23.54 -11.39 16.43
N THR A 253 -22.78 -10.48 15.82
CA THR A 253 -23.26 -9.55 14.80
C THR A 253 -23.56 -10.27 13.48
N PRO A 254 -24.45 -9.72 12.63
CA PRO A 254 -24.74 -10.29 11.31
C PRO A 254 -23.49 -10.46 10.44
N SER A 255 -23.43 -11.56 9.71
CA SER A 255 -22.37 -11.84 8.73
C SER A 255 -22.68 -11.21 7.38
N GLN A 256 -21.65 -10.66 6.75
CA GLN A 256 -21.64 -10.27 5.35
C GLN A 256 -20.63 -11.15 4.61
N THR A 257 -20.99 -11.61 3.41
CA THR A 257 -20.17 -12.53 2.63
C THR A 257 -19.83 -11.92 1.28
N TYR A 258 -18.57 -12.05 0.88
CA TYR A 258 -18.03 -11.54 -0.37
C TYR A 258 -17.43 -12.69 -1.16
N GLU A 259 -17.99 -12.95 -2.34
CA GLU A 259 -17.47 -13.96 -3.25
C GLU A 259 -16.50 -13.33 -4.25
N SER A 260 -15.44 -14.06 -4.60
CA SER A 260 -14.51 -13.69 -5.65
C SER A 260 -14.97 -14.19 -7.01
N TRP A 261 -14.63 -13.49 -8.08
CA TRP A 261 -14.80 -13.98 -9.45
C TRP A 261 -13.57 -13.71 -10.29
N GLY A 262 -13.49 -14.32 -11.47
CA GLY A 262 -12.43 -14.04 -12.44
C GLY A 262 -12.96 -14.00 -13.86
N GLU A 263 -12.21 -13.30 -14.71
CA GLU A 263 -12.52 -13.01 -16.11
C GLU A 263 -11.29 -13.30 -16.97
N GLY A 264 -11.47 -13.73 -18.22
CA GLY A 264 -10.38 -14.07 -19.14
C GLY A 264 -9.98 -15.54 -19.12
N ASP A 265 -8.73 -15.85 -19.49
CA ASP A 265 -8.25 -17.23 -19.62
C ASP A 265 -8.31 -17.99 -18.28
N ALA A 266 -9.00 -19.14 -18.28
CA ALA A 266 -9.29 -19.89 -17.06
C ALA A 266 -8.04 -20.40 -16.33
N ALA A 267 -6.98 -20.79 -17.04
CA ALA A 267 -5.74 -21.27 -16.42
C ALA A 267 -4.96 -20.11 -15.79
N LEU A 268 -4.99 -18.94 -16.42
CA LEU A 268 -4.41 -17.71 -15.90
C LEU A 268 -5.19 -17.19 -14.69
N VAL A 269 -6.52 -17.25 -14.71
CA VAL A 269 -7.38 -16.90 -13.55
C VAL A 269 -7.10 -17.84 -12.36
N GLU A 270 -6.98 -19.15 -12.59
CA GLU A 270 -6.62 -20.10 -11.53
C GLU A 270 -5.24 -19.79 -10.91
N THR A 271 -4.31 -19.34 -11.75
CA THR A 271 -2.98 -18.90 -11.32
C THR A 271 -3.06 -17.63 -10.45
N LEU A 272 -3.86 -16.65 -10.86
CA LEU A 272 -4.12 -15.43 -10.08
C LEU A 272 -4.74 -15.76 -8.72
N GLN A 273 -5.78 -16.60 -8.70
CA GLN A 273 -6.46 -17.05 -7.48
C GLN A 273 -5.48 -17.71 -6.50
N LYS A 274 -4.62 -18.61 -6.98
CA LYS A 274 -3.54 -19.21 -6.16
C LYS A 274 -2.55 -18.18 -5.65
N GLY A 275 -2.31 -17.10 -6.40
CA GLY A 275 -1.44 -15.99 -6.04
C GLY A 275 -1.99 -15.10 -4.91
N VAL A 276 -3.31 -14.86 -4.87
CA VAL A 276 -3.97 -14.06 -3.82
C VAL A 276 -3.87 -14.73 -2.44
N ARG A 277 -3.82 -16.07 -2.40
CA ARG A 277 -3.69 -16.89 -1.17
C ARG A 277 -4.74 -16.50 -0.11
N ASN A 278 -5.97 -16.24 -0.55
CA ASN A 278 -7.15 -16.02 0.29
C ASN A 278 -8.24 -17.04 -0.05
N ALA A 279 -9.22 -17.21 0.83
CA ALA A 279 -10.40 -18.01 0.52
C ALA A 279 -11.21 -17.32 -0.61
N PRO A 280 -11.83 -18.07 -1.55
CA PRO A 280 -12.67 -17.49 -2.60
C PRO A 280 -13.93 -16.81 -2.05
N ILE A 281 -14.33 -17.20 -0.83
CA ILE A 281 -15.46 -16.63 -0.11
C ILE A 281 -14.90 -16.03 1.18
N LEU A 282 -15.09 -14.72 1.35
CA LEU A 282 -14.69 -14.00 2.55
C LEU A 282 -15.95 -13.61 3.34
N THR A 283 -16.11 -14.18 4.53
CA THR A 283 -17.16 -13.78 5.46
C THR A 283 -16.60 -12.83 6.53
N LEU A 284 -17.27 -11.70 6.72
CA LEU A 284 -16.93 -10.67 7.70
C LEU A 284 -18.13 -10.37 8.60
N LYS A 285 -17.84 -9.82 9.78
CA LYS A 285 -18.79 -9.39 10.79
C LYS A 285 -18.30 -8.08 11.40
N VAL A 286 -19.19 -7.24 11.95
CA VAL A 286 -18.75 -6.07 12.73
C VAL A 286 -17.96 -6.56 13.95
N GLY A 287 -16.82 -5.94 14.21
CA GLY A 287 -15.82 -6.37 15.19
C GLY A 287 -14.77 -7.35 14.66
N ALA A 288 -14.88 -7.80 13.39
CA ALA A 288 -13.89 -8.70 12.81
C ALA A 288 -12.52 -8.04 12.67
N LYS A 289 -11.47 -8.70 13.18
CA LYS A 289 -10.09 -8.27 12.96
C LYS A 289 -9.64 -8.71 11.58
N VAL A 290 -9.16 -7.77 10.78
CA VAL A 290 -8.79 -7.98 9.38
C VAL A 290 -7.40 -7.45 9.07
N MET A 291 -6.83 -7.99 8.00
CA MET A 291 -5.56 -7.60 7.43
C MET A 291 -5.73 -7.40 5.93
N PHE A 292 -5.21 -6.29 5.41
CA PHE A 292 -5.15 -6.06 3.98
C PHE A 292 -4.18 -7.05 3.32
N ILE A 293 -4.53 -7.57 2.15
CA ILE A 293 -3.68 -8.53 1.39
C ILE A 293 -3.12 -7.93 0.10
N LYS A 294 -3.51 -6.69 -0.23
CA LYS A 294 -3.04 -5.95 -1.38
C LYS A 294 -2.71 -4.51 -0.98
N ASN A 295 -1.73 -3.93 -1.67
CA ASN A 295 -1.38 -2.54 -1.48
C ASN A 295 -2.41 -1.66 -2.18
N ASN A 296 -2.90 -0.63 -1.49
CA ASN A 296 -3.80 0.37 -2.06
C ASN A 296 -3.29 1.76 -1.66
N ALA A 297 -2.81 2.51 -2.65
CA ALA A 297 -2.20 3.82 -2.46
C ALA A 297 -3.23 4.88 -2.02
N ASP A 298 -4.45 4.81 -2.55
CA ASP A 298 -5.52 5.76 -2.26
C ASP A 298 -5.98 5.67 -0.80
N LEU A 299 -6.06 4.44 -0.29
CA LEU A 299 -6.35 4.17 1.11
C LEU A 299 -5.12 4.33 2.01
N ASN A 300 -3.92 4.49 1.44
CA ASN A 300 -2.64 4.47 2.13
C ASN A 300 -2.53 3.25 3.08
N VAL A 301 -2.77 2.07 2.50
CA VAL A 301 -2.70 0.76 3.16
C VAL A 301 -1.87 -0.22 2.33
N SER A 302 -1.34 -1.23 3.00
CA SER A 302 -0.48 -2.26 2.45
C SER A 302 -1.05 -3.64 2.65
N ASN A 303 -0.59 -4.60 1.86
CA ASN A 303 -0.58 -5.98 2.32
C ASN A 303 0.06 -6.02 3.73
N GLY A 304 -0.58 -6.65 4.71
CA GLY A 304 -0.17 -6.69 6.11
C GLY A 304 -0.75 -5.62 7.03
N THR A 305 -1.36 -4.55 6.49
CA THR A 305 -1.99 -3.51 7.32
C THR A 305 -3.16 -4.12 8.10
N LEU A 306 -3.15 -3.96 9.43
CA LEU A 306 -4.20 -4.48 10.31
C LEU A 306 -5.31 -3.45 10.56
N GLY A 307 -6.52 -3.94 10.76
CA GLY A 307 -7.66 -3.14 11.16
C GLY A 307 -8.79 -3.97 11.74
N GLU A 308 -9.89 -3.30 12.04
CA GLU A 308 -11.13 -3.89 12.57
C GLU A 308 -12.31 -3.40 11.74
N VAL A 309 -13.18 -4.32 11.32
CA VAL A 309 -14.44 -3.97 10.65
C VAL A 309 -15.35 -3.30 11.67
N VAL A 310 -15.72 -2.06 11.45
CA VAL A 310 -16.57 -1.29 12.37
C VAL A 310 -17.98 -1.10 11.86
N ASP A 311 -18.20 -1.24 10.55
CA ASP A 311 -19.52 -1.16 9.92
C ASP A 311 -19.49 -1.76 8.50
N PHE A 312 -20.65 -1.82 7.86
CA PHE A 312 -20.79 -2.09 6.42
C PHE A 312 -21.61 -0.98 5.76
N VAL A 313 -21.05 -0.35 4.72
CA VAL A 313 -21.62 0.87 4.11
C VAL A 313 -21.87 0.68 2.62
N ALA A 314 -23.02 1.17 2.14
CA ALA A 314 -23.29 1.23 0.71
C ALA A 314 -22.52 2.39 0.06
N LEU A 315 -22.00 2.18 -1.14
CA LEU A 315 -21.52 3.27 -1.98
C LEU A 315 -22.74 3.95 -2.60
N LYS A 316 -22.88 5.26 -2.44
CA LYS A 316 -23.92 5.98 -3.20
C LYS A 316 -23.50 6.00 -4.67
N PRO A 317 -24.36 5.59 -5.62
CA PRO A 317 -24.06 5.79 -7.03
C PRO A 317 -23.82 7.28 -7.27
N THR A 318 -22.67 7.61 -7.83
CA THR A 318 -22.43 8.91 -8.44
C THR A 318 -23.23 8.94 -9.74
N ASP A 319 -24.11 9.92 -9.91
CA ASP A 319 -24.92 10.14 -11.11
C ASP A 319 -24.06 10.07 -12.38
N GLN A 320 -24.10 8.91 -13.03
CA GLN A 320 -23.54 8.63 -14.35
C GLN A 320 -24.55 7.75 -15.10
N ASP A 321 -25.82 8.18 -15.18
CA ASP A 321 -26.84 7.54 -16.02
C ASP A 321 -27.84 8.56 -16.59
N ASP A 322 -27.38 9.77 -16.97
CA ASP A 322 -28.17 10.70 -17.81
C ASP A 322 -27.57 10.79 -19.22
N LYS A 323 -27.40 9.63 -19.86
CA LYS A 323 -27.22 9.53 -21.32
C LYS A 323 -27.95 8.31 -21.88
N GLU A 324 -29.27 8.30 -21.77
CA GLU A 324 -30.12 7.66 -22.77
C GLU A 324 -31.57 8.15 -22.64
N ASN A 325 -31.83 9.34 -23.19
CA ASN A 325 -33.20 9.74 -23.55
C ASN A 325 -33.19 10.70 -24.73
N GLU A 326 -32.55 10.30 -25.84
CA GLU A 326 -32.88 10.87 -27.14
C GLU A 326 -34.12 10.15 -27.70
N LYS A 327 -35.28 10.80 -27.51
CA LYS A 327 -36.49 10.50 -28.26
C LYS A 327 -36.22 10.70 -29.76
N LYS A 328 -36.33 9.62 -30.54
CA LYS A 328 -36.46 9.64 -32.00
C LYS A 328 -37.62 10.56 -32.43
N PRO A 329 -37.46 11.42 -33.45
CA PRO A 329 -38.57 12.08 -34.08
C PRO A 329 -39.32 11.11 -35.01
N THR A 330 -40.63 11.19 -34.95
CA THR A 330 -41.60 10.61 -35.89
C THR A 330 -41.45 11.26 -37.27
N ASN A 331 -41.35 10.45 -38.34
CA ASN A 331 -42.29 10.53 -39.46
C ASN A 331 -42.12 9.38 -40.48
N GLU A 332 -43.28 8.78 -40.78
CA GLU A 332 -43.75 8.30 -42.08
C GLU A 332 -43.04 7.13 -42.79
N SER A 333 -43.80 6.05 -42.99
CA SER A 333 -43.80 5.30 -44.24
C SER A 333 -45.25 4.93 -44.57
N PRO A 334 -45.74 5.18 -45.81
CA PRO A 334 -47.06 4.75 -46.22
C PRO A 334 -47.07 3.29 -46.67
N ASP A 335 -48.26 2.71 -46.57
CA ASP A 335 -48.70 1.37 -46.99
C ASP A 335 -48.15 0.91 -48.36
N PHE A 336 -47.92 -0.40 -48.52
CA PHE A 336 -48.50 -1.20 -49.61
C PHE A 336 -48.24 -2.72 -49.43
N GLU A 337 -49.36 -3.47 -49.49
CA GLU A 337 -49.65 -4.86 -49.93
C GLU A 337 -48.48 -5.86 -50.09
N ASP A 338 -48.48 -6.98 -49.36
CA ASP A 338 -49.19 -8.25 -49.63
C ASP A 338 -48.53 -9.08 -50.75
N THR A 339 -48.00 -10.27 -50.44
CA THR A 339 -48.31 -11.55 -51.13
C THR A 339 -47.34 -12.70 -50.80
N ASP A 340 -47.96 -13.89 -50.71
CA ASP A 340 -47.44 -15.21 -51.08
C ASP A 340 -46.76 -16.13 -50.05
N ILE A 341 -47.67 -16.87 -49.41
CA ILE A 341 -47.60 -18.28 -49.00
C ILE A 341 -47.10 -19.18 -50.15
N LYS A 342 -46.27 -20.20 -49.82
CA LYS A 342 -46.41 -21.55 -50.40
C LYS A 342 -45.79 -22.65 -49.53
N ASP A 343 -46.67 -23.58 -49.15
CA ASP A 343 -46.43 -24.91 -48.61
C ASP A 343 -45.47 -25.76 -49.45
N THR A 344 -44.78 -26.71 -48.81
CA THR A 344 -45.05 -28.15 -49.06
C THR A 344 -44.37 -29.05 -48.02
N ASP A 345 -45.19 -29.93 -47.46
CA ASP A 345 -44.91 -31.04 -46.55
C ASP A 345 -43.83 -32.03 -47.04
N VAL A 346 -43.25 -32.81 -46.12
CA VAL A 346 -43.50 -34.27 -46.00
C VAL A 346 -42.52 -34.99 -45.04
N LYS A 347 -43.12 -35.69 -44.06
CA LYS A 347 -42.74 -36.94 -43.33
C LYS A 347 -41.71 -36.94 -42.17
N LYS A 348 -42.27 -37.24 -41.00
CA LYS A 348 -41.63 -37.92 -39.84
C LYS A 348 -41.27 -39.38 -40.16
N ALA A 349 -40.08 -39.81 -39.75
CA ALA A 349 -39.86 -41.09 -39.06
C ALA A 349 -38.46 -41.10 -38.40
N ASP A 350 -38.48 -41.40 -37.10
CA ASP A 350 -37.43 -41.81 -36.16
C ASP A 350 -36.03 -42.10 -36.71
N THR A 351 -34.97 -41.60 -36.07
CA THR A 351 -34.08 -42.39 -35.18
C THR A 351 -33.05 -41.47 -34.48
N LYS A 352 -32.87 -41.70 -33.17
CA LYS A 352 -31.82 -41.26 -32.24
C LYS A 352 -30.51 -40.69 -32.85
N HIS A 353 -30.19 -39.44 -32.53
CA HIS A 353 -28.88 -38.96 -32.05
C HIS A 353 -29.04 -37.54 -31.49
N ALA A 354 -28.75 -37.34 -30.20
CA ALA A 354 -28.74 -36.02 -29.57
C ALA A 354 -27.29 -35.51 -29.54
N ASN A 355 -27.03 -34.45 -30.30
CA ASN A 355 -25.88 -33.56 -30.19
C ASN A 355 -26.40 -32.13 -30.38
N ALA A 356 -25.85 -31.21 -29.57
CA ALA A 356 -25.88 -29.74 -29.67
C ALA A 356 -27.25 -29.03 -29.49
N ASP A 357 -27.40 -28.28 -28.40
CA ASP A 357 -27.08 -26.84 -28.41
C ASP A 357 -27.17 -26.25 -27.00
N THR A 358 -26.03 -25.74 -26.53
CA THR A 358 -25.87 -24.92 -25.33
C THR A 358 -25.36 -23.57 -25.79
N THR A 359 -26.25 -22.60 -25.94
CA THR A 359 -25.94 -21.17 -25.97
C THR A 359 -27.24 -20.43 -25.67
N ASP A 360 -27.39 -19.97 -24.43
CA ASP A 360 -28.15 -18.77 -24.00
C ASP A 360 -28.35 -18.77 -22.47
N GLN A 361 -27.24 -18.93 -21.73
CA GLN A 361 -27.24 -18.80 -20.27
C GLN A 361 -26.12 -17.92 -19.69
N THR A 362 -25.25 -17.32 -20.51
CA THR A 362 -24.09 -16.55 -20.01
C THR A 362 -24.38 -15.06 -19.79
N ASP A 363 -25.27 -14.45 -20.56
CA ASP A 363 -25.42 -12.98 -20.53
C ASP A 363 -26.28 -12.49 -19.35
N ASN A 364 -27.21 -13.32 -18.86
CA ASN A 364 -28.03 -13.01 -17.68
C ASN A 364 -27.26 -13.05 -16.35
N ASP A 365 -26.10 -13.69 -16.32
CA ASP A 365 -25.28 -13.82 -15.11
C ASP A 365 -24.36 -12.61 -14.91
N ALA A 366 -23.87 -11.98 -15.98
CA ALA A 366 -23.01 -10.79 -15.89
C ALA A 366 -23.79 -9.55 -15.41
N ASP A 367 -24.98 -9.32 -15.96
CA ASP A 367 -25.84 -8.17 -15.61
C ASP A 367 -26.43 -8.26 -14.19
N ASN A 368 -26.75 -9.47 -13.70
CA ASN A 368 -27.17 -9.64 -12.31
C ASN A 368 -26.03 -9.41 -11.30
N ARG A 369 -24.77 -9.64 -11.70
CA ARG A 369 -23.59 -9.56 -10.82
C ARG A 369 -23.05 -8.13 -10.71
N LEU A 370 -23.07 -7.36 -11.81
CA LEU A 370 -22.79 -5.91 -11.78
C LEU A 370 -23.78 -5.17 -10.88
N ASN A 371 -25.06 -5.57 -10.89
CA ASN A 371 -26.09 -5.04 -9.99
C ASN A 371 -25.87 -5.39 -8.50
N GLN A 372 -25.21 -6.52 -8.21
CA GLN A 372 -24.87 -6.93 -6.85
C GLN A 372 -23.66 -6.15 -6.29
N ILE A 373 -22.72 -5.78 -7.16
CA ILE A 373 -21.58 -4.90 -6.84
C ILE A 373 -22.07 -3.46 -6.65
N ALA A 374 -22.97 -2.97 -7.50
CA ALA A 374 -23.51 -1.60 -7.42
C ALA A 374 -24.39 -1.35 -6.17
N ASN A 375 -25.04 -2.38 -5.62
CA ASN A 375 -25.90 -2.29 -4.43
C ASN A 375 -25.30 -2.98 -3.18
N GLY A 376 -24.03 -3.39 -3.22
CA GLY A 376 -23.37 -4.12 -2.14
C GLY A 376 -23.00 -3.24 -0.95
N LEU A 377 -23.10 -3.78 0.27
CA LEU A 377 -22.52 -3.17 1.45
C LEU A 377 -21.03 -3.52 1.54
N TYR A 378 -20.17 -2.53 1.69
CA TYR A 378 -18.71 -2.68 1.76
C TYR A 378 -18.20 -2.52 3.19
N PRO A 379 -17.18 -3.27 3.61
CA PRO A 379 -16.64 -3.17 4.96
C PRO A 379 -15.98 -1.80 5.19
N LEU A 380 -16.42 -1.11 6.24
CA LEU A 380 -15.75 0.05 6.82
C LEU A 380 -14.76 -0.46 7.87
N VAL A 381 -13.46 -0.28 7.60
CA VAL A 381 -12.38 -0.78 8.45
C VAL A 381 -11.70 0.36 9.18
N ARG A 382 -11.64 0.28 10.51
CA ARG A 382 -10.83 1.14 11.37
C ARG A 382 -9.42 0.55 11.48
N LEU A 383 -8.43 1.26 10.97
CA LEU A 383 -7.03 0.89 11.04
C LEU A 383 -6.46 1.14 12.45
N ASN A 384 -5.31 0.53 12.76
CA ASN A 384 -4.62 0.72 14.04
C ASN A 384 -4.18 2.17 14.30
N ASP A 385 -4.03 2.99 13.25
CA ASP A 385 -3.73 4.42 13.38
C ASP A 385 -4.99 5.29 13.57
N GLY A 386 -6.17 4.66 13.67
CA GLY A 386 -7.45 5.31 13.90
C GLY A 386 -8.18 5.75 12.64
N ARG A 387 -7.55 5.71 11.46
CA ARG A 387 -8.23 6.03 10.20
C ARG A 387 -9.31 5.01 9.89
N GLN A 388 -10.40 5.45 9.29
CA GLN A 388 -11.44 4.57 8.76
C GLN A 388 -11.40 4.59 7.24
N VAL A 389 -11.41 3.42 6.63
CA VAL A 389 -11.35 3.23 5.18
C VAL A 389 -12.46 2.28 4.74
N ILE A 390 -13.13 2.61 3.64
CA ILE A 390 -14.07 1.70 2.98
C ILE A 390 -13.24 0.80 2.08
N VAL A 391 -13.46 -0.51 2.15
CA VAL A 391 -12.68 -1.47 1.36
C VAL A 391 -13.56 -2.09 0.30
N GLU A 392 -13.29 -1.71 -0.95
CA GLU A 392 -14.01 -2.15 -2.13
C GLU A 392 -13.39 -3.42 -2.73
N TYR A 393 -14.05 -3.97 -3.74
CA TYR A 393 -13.45 -5.03 -4.55
C TYR A 393 -12.22 -4.49 -5.26
N ASP A 394 -11.19 -5.32 -5.33
CA ASP A 394 -9.95 -4.98 -6.00
C ASP A 394 -9.55 -6.11 -6.96
N THR A 395 -8.73 -5.79 -7.96
CA THR A 395 -8.44 -6.67 -9.11
C THR A 395 -6.98 -7.10 -9.14
N TRP A 396 -6.73 -8.40 -9.28
CA TRP A 396 -5.44 -8.96 -9.66
C TRP A 396 -5.51 -9.33 -11.12
N ARG A 397 -4.58 -8.85 -11.95
CA ARG A 397 -4.66 -9.04 -13.41
C ARG A 397 -3.33 -9.45 -14.04
N ILE A 398 -3.43 -10.12 -15.18
CA ILE A 398 -2.33 -10.46 -16.08
C ILE A 398 -2.60 -9.72 -17.38
N ASP A 399 -1.68 -8.81 -17.71
CA ASP A 399 -1.70 -8.04 -18.95
C ASP A 399 -0.79 -8.74 -19.98
N ASP A 400 -1.18 -8.75 -21.25
CA ASP A 400 -0.36 -9.27 -22.36
C ASP A 400 0.77 -8.31 -22.75
N ASP A 401 1.42 -8.60 -23.88
CA ASP A 401 2.55 -7.84 -24.41
C ASP A 401 2.14 -6.47 -24.96
N ASP A 402 0.86 -6.28 -25.31
CA ASP A 402 0.30 -5.01 -25.80
C ASP A 402 -0.38 -4.20 -24.67
N GLY A 403 -0.53 -4.80 -23.48
CA GLY A 403 -1.11 -4.18 -22.30
C GLY A 403 -2.59 -4.46 -22.11
N GLU A 404 -3.16 -5.37 -22.92
CA GLU A 404 -4.54 -5.81 -22.80
C GLU A 404 -4.69 -6.84 -21.68
N ILE A 405 -5.83 -6.82 -20.99
CA ILE A 405 -6.09 -7.70 -19.85
C ILE A 405 -6.44 -9.10 -20.38
N VAL A 406 -5.56 -10.07 -20.17
CA VAL A 406 -5.76 -11.47 -20.58
C VAL A 406 -6.54 -12.25 -19.53
N ALA A 407 -6.32 -11.92 -18.27
CA ALA A 407 -7.01 -12.50 -17.15
C ALA A 407 -7.08 -11.52 -15.97
N ALA A 408 -8.21 -11.51 -15.27
CA ALA A 408 -8.45 -10.73 -14.08
C ALA A 408 -9.12 -11.59 -13.01
N TYR A 409 -8.85 -11.30 -11.76
CA TYR A 409 -9.46 -11.90 -10.58
C TYR A 409 -9.85 -10.80 -9.62
N TYR A 410 -11.09 -10.79 -9.16
CA TYR A 410 -11.66 -9.72 -8.34
C TYR A 410 -12.05 -10.26 -6.98
N HIS A 411 -11.65 -9.56 -5.92
CA HIS A 411 -12.02 -9.92 -4.55
C HIS A 411 -11.83 -8.74 -3.59
N ILE A 412 -12.49 -8.77 -2.43
CA ILE A 412 -12.18 -7.82 -1.34
C ILE A 412 -10.76 -8.10 -0.85
N PRO A 413 -9.85 -7.10 -0.82
CA PRO A 413 -8.45 -7.29 -0.45
C PRO A 413 -8.24 -7.38 1.07
N LEU A 414 -9.08 -8.15 1.77
CA LEU A 414 -9.00 -8.40 3.21
C LEU A 414 -8.93 -9.90 3.51
N THR A 415 -8.32 -10.23 4.64
CA THR A 415 -8.37 -11.54 5.25
C THR A 415 -8.50 -11.40 6.76
N LEU A 416 -9.02 -12.42 7.45
CA LEU A 416 -9.14 -12.40 8.92
C LEU A 416 -7.76 -12.39 9.59
N ALA A 417 -7.64 -11.73 10.74
CA ALA A 417 -6.35 -11.40 11.32
C ALA A 417 -6.31 -11.35 12.86
N TRP A 418 -7.19 -12.08 13.56
CA TRP A 418 -6.97 -12.34 14.99
C TRP A 418 -5.68 -13.13 15.22
N ALA A 419 -5.40 -14.05 14.31
CA ALA A 419 -4.14 -14.74 14.16
C ALA A 419 -3.52 -14.44 12.79
N ILE A 420 -2.19 -14.37 12.75
CA ILE A 420 -1.39 -14.32 11.51
C ILE A 420 -0.20 -15.27 11.62
N THR A 421 0.39 -15.62 10.49
CA THR A 421 1.63 -16.41 10.52
C THR A 421 2.83 -15.53 10.87
N ILE A 422 3.84 -16.13 11.50
CA ILE A 422 5.10 -15.45 11.82
C ILE A 422 5.74 -14.84 10.56
N HIS A 423 5.61 -15.51 9.41
CA HIS A 423 6.05 -15.00 8.10
C HIS A 423 5.42 -13.64 7.77
N LYS A 424 4.10 -13.49 7.97
CA LYS A 424 3.38 -12.24 7.75
C LYS A 424 3.66 -11.18 8.83
N SER A 425 4.32 -11.54 9.93
CA SER A 425 4.71 -10.58 10.98
C SER A 425 6.06 -9.90 10.72
N GLN A 426 6.85 -10.38 9.76
CA GLN A 426 8.19 -9.82 9.50
C GLN A 426 8.09 -8.35 9.07
N GLY A 427 9.02 -7.53 9.55
CA GLY A 427 8.98 -6.07 9.40
C GLY A 427 8.04 -5.33 10.37
N MET A 428 7.15 -6.02 11.09
CA MET A 428 6.24 -5.39 12.06
C MET A 428 6.91 -5.12 13.42
N THR A 429 6.31 -4.23 14.21
CA THR A 429 6.61 -4.04 15.65
C THR A 429 5.30 -4.17 16.41
N LEU A 430 5.28 -4.99 17.45
CA LEU A 430 4.11 -5.33 18.24
C LEU A 430 4.35 -4.93 19.71
N ASP A 431 3.35 -4.34 20.34
CA ASP A 431 3.40 -4.03 21.79
C ASP A 431 3.17 -5.28 22.63
N ALA A 432 2.23 -6.12 22.21
CA ALA A 432 1.94 -7.42 22.82
C ALA A 432 1.60 -8.47 21.75
N ALA A 433 2.05 -9.70 21.96
CA ALA A 433 1.77 -10.82 21.08
C ALA A 433 1.69 -12.15 21.84
N GLU A 434 0.72 -12.97 21.46
CA GLU A 434 0.60 -14.36 21.88
C GLU A 434 1.23 -15.23 20.79
N ILE A 435 2.26 -16.01 21.13
CA ILE A 435 3.11 -16.69 20.15
C ILE A 435 3.13 -18.19 20.44
N ASP A 436 2.88 -19.02 19.43
CA ASP A 436 3.11 -20.46 19.50
C ASP A 436 4.24 -20.89 18.57
N LEU A 437 5.34 -21.34 19.16
CA LEU A 437 6.53 -21.85 18.48
C LEU A 437 6.64 -23.39 18.54
N SER A 438 5.66 -24.10 19.11
CA SER A 438 5.68 -25.57 19.26
C SER A 438 5.87 -26.31 17.93
N LYS A 439 5.36 -25.74 16.84
CA LYS A 439 5.47 -26.27 15.47
C LYS A 439 6.45 -25.45 14.61
N THR A 440 7.53 -24.95 15.19
CA THR A 440 8.58 -24.27 14.40
C THR A 440 9.22 -25.28 13.46
N PHE A 441 9.34 -24.92 12.17
CA PHE A 441 9.89 -25.80 11.13
C PHE A 441 11.01 -25.14 10.30
N GLU A 442 11.24 -23.83 10.46
CA GLU A 442 12.31 -23.08 9.80
C GLU A 442 13.23 -22.41 10.82
N ASN A 443 14.53 -22.40 10.52
CA ASN A 443 15.51 -21.65 11.31
C ASN A 443 15.20 -20.15 11.28
N GLY A 444 15.42 -19.46 12.39
CA GLY A 444 15.14 -18.04 12.52
C GLY A 444 13.66 -17.68 12.73
N GLN A 445 12.72 -18.62 12.61
CA GLN A 445 11.29 -18.35 12.80
C GLN A 445 10.97 -17.84 14.22
N GLY A 446 11.52 -18.48 15.27
CA GLY A 446 11.34 -17.98 16.64
C GLY A 446 12.06 -16.65 16.89
N TYR A 447 13.23 -16.43 16.28
CA TYR A 447 13.91 -15.12 16.34
C TYR A 447 13.07 -14.00 15.70
N VAL A 448 12.45 -14.24 14.55
CA VAL A 448 11.54 -13.26 13.92
C VAL A 448 10.37 -12.96 14.85
N ALA A 449 9.69 -13.99 15.37
CA ALA A 449 8.52 -13.86 16.22
C ALA A 449 8.84 -13.04 17.50
N LEU A 450 9.87 -13.42 18.24
CA LEU A 450 10.27 -12.75 19.48
C LEU A 450 10.77 -11.32 19.24
N SER A 451 11.47 -11.08 18.13
CA SER A 451 12.01 -9.75 17.81
C SER A 451 10.97 -8.72 17.37
N ARG A 452 9.71 -9.11 17.17
CA ARG A 452 8.60 -8.17 16.92
C ARG A 452 8.23 -7.39 18.16
N LEU A 453 8.46 -7.96 19.34
CA LEU A 453 8.11 -7.38 20.63
C LEU A 453 9.13 -6.32 21.06
N ARG A 454 8.62 -5.32 21.79
CA ARG A 454 9.44 -4.29 22.44
C ARG A 454 9.95 -4.71 23.82
N ARG A 455 9.17 -5.51 24.53
CA ARG A 455 9.33 -5.86 25.95
C ARG A 455 8.97 -7.32 26.20
N LEU A 456 9.52 -7.94 27.25
CA LEU A 456 9.28 -9.37 27.53
C LEU A 456 7.89 -9.62 28.13
N SER A 457 7.37 -8.67 28.91
CA SER A 457 5.99 -8.61 29.43
C SER A 457 4.92 -8.60 28.34
N GLY A 458 5.24 -8.10 27.15
CA GLY A 458 4.37 -8.17 25.98
C GLY A 458 4.30 -9.55 25.32
N LEU A 459 5.14 -10.51 25.71
CA LEU A 459 5.13 -11.86 25.19
C LEU A 459 4.14 -12.72 25.98
N ARG A 460 3.33 -13.53 25.29
CA ARG A 460 2.74 -14.74 25.88
C ARG A 460 3.11 -15.94 25.04
N LEU A 461 4.04 -16.77 25.52
CA LEU A 461 4.50 -17.94 24.78
C LEU A 461 3.67 -19.18 25.12
N LEU A 462 3.00 -19.75 24.12
CA LEU A 462 2.14 -20.93 24.29
C LEU A 462 2.92 -22.25 24.22
N GLY A 463 3.97 -22.29 23.39
CA GLY A 463 4.75 -23.50 23.15
C GLY A 463 6.05 -23.20 22.43
N ILE A 464 7.01 -24.12 22.55
CA ILE A 464 8.35 -24.00 21.95
C ILE A 464 8.91 -25.40 21.69
N ASN A 465 9.74 -25.53 20.65
CA ASN A 465 10.46 -26.76 20.33
C ASN A 465 11.98 -26.51 20.20
N GLU A 466 12.76 -27.55 19.92
CA GLU A 466 14.22 -27.45 19.83
C GLU A 466 14.71 -26.55 18.69
N LEU A 467 13.94 -26.46 17.60
CA LEU A 467 14.26 -25.65 16.43
C LEU A 467 13.93 -24.16 16.64
N SER A 468 13.01 -23.84 17.55
CA SER A 468 12.48 -22.47 17.75
C SER A 468 13.56 -21.41 17.97
N LEU A 469 14.67 -21.77 18.61
CA LEU A 469 15.76 -20.84 18.93
C LEU A 469 16.98 -20.98 18.00
N GLN A 470 16.93 -21.89 17.02
CA GLN A 470 18.04 -22.16 16.12
C GLN A 470 18.12 -21.15 14.98
N LEU A 471 19.35 -20.84 14.57
CA LEU A 471 19.64 -19.99 13.42
C LEU A 471 20.41 -20.76 12.35
N ASP A 472 20.17 -20.40 11.09
CA ASP A 472 20.78 -21.07 9.95
C ASP A 472 22.33 -21.00 9.99
N PRO A 473 23.05 -22.13 9.93
CA PRO A 473 24.51 -22.14 9.98
C PRO A 473 25.19 -21.33 8.86
N THR A 474 24.60 -21.30 7.67
CA THR A 474 25.11 -20.54 6.52
C THR A 474 24.96 -19.05 6.77
N ALA A 475 23.80 -18.60 7.26
CA ALA A 475 23.58 -17.22 7.66
C ALA A 475 24.56 -16.81 8.78
N ARG A 476 24.81 -17.68 9.77
CA ARG A 476 25.81 -17.43 10.84
C ARG A 476 27.23 -17.27 10.31
N GLY A 477 27.62 -18.10 9.35
CA GLY A 477 28.92 -17.96 8.68
C GLY A 477 29.05 -16.62 7.96
N ALA A 478 28.02 -16.22 7.22
CA ALA A 478 27.98 -14.95 6.50
C ALA A 478 27.99 -13.76 7.46
N ASP A 479 27.21 -13.79 8.54
CA ASP A 479 27.12 -12.72 9.54
C ASP A 479 28.47 -12.40 10.20
N ARG A 480 29.26 -13.42 10.56
CA ARG A 480 30.64 -13.22 11.06
C ARG A 480 31.53 -12.50 10.05
N ARG A 481 31.40 -12.84 8.77
CA ARG A 481 32.13 -12.16 7.69
C ARG A 481 31.64 -10.72 7.53
N PHE A 482 30.34 -10.48 7.60
CA PHE A 482 29.76 -9.13 7.53
C PHE A 482 30.23 -8.24 8.68
N LEU A 483 30.30 -8.77 9.91
CA LEU A 483 30.87 -8.08 11.06
C LEU A 483 32.34 -7.70 10.83
N ALA A 484 33.16 -8.64 10.34
CA ALA A 484 34.58 -8.38 10.06
C ALA A 484 34.78 -7.33 8.96
N LEU A 485 34.02 -7.42 7.86
CA LEU A 485 34.05 -6.44 6.77
C LEU A 485 33.61 -5.06 7.24
N SER A 486 32.54 -4.98 8.04
CA SER A 486 32.05 -3.70 8.56
C SER A 486 33.05 -3.04 9.50
N LYS A 487 33.72 -3.82 10.35
CA LYS A 487 34.77 -3.29 11.24
C LYS A 487 35.95 -2.73 10.44
N ALA A 488 36.43 -3.48 9.45
CA ALA A 488 37.52 -3.02 8.58
C ALA A 488 37.14 -1.75 7.80
N LEU A 489 35.90 -1.67 7.32
CA LEU A 489 35.36 -0.48 6.66
C LEU A 489 35.28 0.72 7.61
N GLU A 490 34.73 0.52 8.82
CA GLU A 490 34.62 1.58 9.84
C GLU A 490 36.00 2.14 10.20
N ASP A 491 36.98 1.28 10.47
CA ASP A 491 38.35 1.67 10.79
C ASP A 491 39.02 2.46 9.64
N LYS A 492 38.76 2.06 8.39
CA LYS A 492 39.28 2.76 7.20
C LYS A 492 38.60 4.13 7.04
N PHE A 493 37.28 4.17 7.15
CA PHE A 493 36.48 5.38 6.93
C PHE A 493 36.78 6.45 7.97
N LEU A 494 36.89 6.08 9.25
CA LEU A 494 37.20 7.02 10.34
C LEU A 494 38.60 7.64 10.26
N ARG A 495 39.51 7.05 9.48
CA ARG A 495 40.87 7.59 9.24
C ARG A 495 40.94 8.49 8.01
N GLN A 496 39.89 8.56 7.20
CA GLN A 496 39.87 9.41 6.01
C GLN A 496 39.67 10.87 6.41
N ASP A 497 40.25 11.77 5.60
CA ASP A 497 40.03 13.20 5.73
C ASP A 497 38.53 13.52 5.49
N PRO A 498 37.86 14.20 6.42
CA PRO A 498 36.47 14.63 6.25
C PRO A 498 36.21 15.40 4.96
N GLU A 499 37.18 16.16 4.44
CA GLU A 499 37.02 16.92 3.21
C GLU A 499 36.99 16.00 1.98
N ILE A 500 37.78 14.91 1.98
CA ILE A 500 37.74 13.89 0.92
C ILE A 500 36.39 13.17 0.92
N ILE A 501 35.87 12.83 2.11
CA ILE A 501 34.55 12.21 2.26
C ILE A 501 33.48 13.14 1.67
N LYS A 502 33.51 14.42 2.05
CA LYS A 502 32.55 15.42 1.56
C LYS A 502 32.64 15.63 0.05
N GLN A 503 33.84 15.68 -0.53
CA GLN A 503 34.02 15.75 -1.98
C GLN A 503 33.40 14.54 -2.69
N ALA A 504 33.56 13.34 -2.15
CA ALA A 504 32.93 12.14 -2.70
C ALA A 504 31.39 12.21 -2.60
N GLN A 505 30.85 12.73 -1.49
CA GLN A 505 29.41 12.92 -1.30
C GLN A 505 28.83 13.92 -2.29
N ASP A 506 29.49 15.07 -2.46
CA ASP A 506 29.07 16.11 -3.41
C ASP A 506 29.16 15.62 -4.86
N ALA A 507 30.24 14.91 -5.21
CA ALA A 507 30.41 14.32 -6.54
C ALA A 507 29.31 13.30 -6.86
N PHE A 508 28.91 12.48 -5.89
CA PHE A 508 27.80 11.54 -6.07
C PHE A 508 26.48 12.27 -6.37
N ILE A 509 26.14 13.30 -5.60
CA ILE A 509 24.91 14.08 -5.82
C ILE A 509 24.87 14.67 -7.22
N LEU A 510 25.98 15.27 -7.67
CA LEU A 510 26.06 15.86 -9.01
C LEU A 510 25.97 14.80 -10.11
N LYS A 511 26.64 13.65 -9.94
CA LYS A 511 26.55 12.50 -10.87
C LYS A 511 25.12 11.96 -10.98
N SER A 512 24.37 11.99 -9.88
CA SER A 512 22.98 11.55 -9.81
C SER A 512 21.96 12.63 -10.18
N HIS A 513 22.38 13.67 -10.90
CA HIS A 513 21.53 14.78 -11.37
C HIS A 513 20.85 15.58 -10.24
N GLY A 514 21.37 15.50 -9.01
CA GLY A 514 20.89 16.26 -7.87
C GLY A 514 21.46 17.68 -7.81
N THR A 515 21.12 18.40 -6.74
CA THR A 515 21.55 19.78 -6.51
C THR A 515 22.29 19.94 -5.19
N LEU A 516 23.35 20.75 -5.22
CA LEU A 516 24.08 21.24 -4.03
C LEU A 516 23.67 22.68 -3.66
N ASP A 517 22.68 23.25 -4.35
CA ASP A 517 22.20 24.61 -4.08
C ASP A 517 21.51 24.67 -2.70
N LYS A 518 22.18 25.36 -1.78
CA LYS A 518 21.71 25.57 -0.41
C LYS A 518 20.31 26.21 -0.35
N ARG A 519 19.93 27.05 -1.31
CA ARG A 519 18.61 27.69 -1.35
C ARG A 519 17.51 26.67 -1.66
N LYS A 520 17.71 25.82 -2.68
CA LYS A 520 16.77 24.75 -3.05
C LYS A 520 16.60 23.75 -1.90
N ILE A 521 17.71 23.33 -1.30
CA ILE A 521 17.70 22.42 -0.14
C ILE A 521 16.94 23.06 1.03
N LYS A 522 17.24 24.31 1.40
CA LYS A 522 16.56 25.00 2.51
C LYS A 522 15.06 25.19 2.24
N SER A 523 14.67 25.43 0.99
CA SER A 523 13.25 25.50 0.59
C SER A 523 12.54 24.15 0.76
N TYR A 524 13.19 23.04 0.38
CA TYR A 524 12.67 21.71 0.64
C TYR A 524 12.49 21.44 2.15
N GLU A 525 13.53 21.73 2.95
CA GLU A 525 13.48 21.53 4.40
C GLU A 525 12.35 22.33 5.06
N LYS A 526 12.15 23.58 4.63
CA LYS A 526 11.05 24.42 5.11
C LYS A 526 9.68 23.78 4.82
N ARG A 527 9.44 23.38 3.55
CA ARG A 527 8.19 22.73 3.14
C ARG A 527 7.96 21.40 3.87
N HIS A 528 9.00 20.58 4.00
CA HIS A 528 8.92 19.30 4.71
C HIS A 528 8.60 19.50 6.21
N ALA A 529 9.22 20.48 6.87
CA ALA A 529 8.93 20.79 8.27
C ALA A 529 7.49 21.32 8.46
N GLU A 530 7.00 22.16 7.55
CA GLU A 530 5.61 22.63 7.55
C GLU A 530 4.62 21.46 7.37
N GLN A 531 4.89 20.56 6.41
CA GLN A 531 4.09 19.36 6.19
C GLN A 531 4.06 18.43 7.41
N GLN A 532 5.20 18.21 8.07
CA GLN A 532 5.27 17.39 9.28
C GLN A 532 4.49 18.01 10.45
N LYS A 533 4.55 19.33 10.62
CA LYS A 533 3.74 20.04 11.63
C LYS A 533 2.24 19.91 11.33
N LEU A 534 1.84 20.01 10.07
CA LEU A 534 0.45 19.83 9.67
C LEU A 534 -0.03 18.40 9.95
N LEU A 535 0.77 17.38 9.61
CA LEU A 535 0.47 15.98 9.91
C LEU A 535 0.37 15.71 11.41
N ALA A 536 1.26 16.27 12.21
CA ALA A 536 1.20 16.17 13.68
C ALA A 536 -0.07 16.81 14.24
N ARG A 537 -0.44 18.01 13.75
CA ARG A 537 -1.69 18.69 14.13
C ARG A 537 -2.92 17.87 13.74
N LYS A 538 -2.94 17.30 12.52
CA LYS A 538 -4.01 16.39 12.06
C LYS A 538 -4.14 15.17 12.98
N ARG A 539 -3.03 14.54 13.36
CA ARG A 539 -3.02 13.40 14.30
C ARG A 539 -3.55 13.79 15.68
N ALA A 540 -3.13 14.94 16.21
CA ALA A 540 -3.60 15.43 17.50
C ALA A 540 -5.12 15.70 17.52
N ILE A 541 -5.67 16.27 16.44
CA ILE A 541 -7.11 16.50 16.30
C ILE A 541 -7.87 15.16 16.26
N VAL A 542 -7.39 14.19 15.47
CA VAL A 542 -8.00 12.85 15.41
C VAL A 542 -8.00 12.18 16.79
N GLN A 543 -6.89 12.29 17.52
CA GLN A 543 -6.78 11.73 18.86
C GLN A 543 -7.72 12.41 19.86
N GLN A 544 -7.87 13.75 19.78
CA GLN A 544 -8.83 14.50 20.60
C GLN A 544 -10.29 14.11 20.31
N ILE A 545 -10.65 13.92 19.04
CA ILE A 545 -11.98 13.46 18.65
C ILE A 545 -12.25 12.04 19.17
N GLN A 546 -11.25 11.16 19.14
CA GLN A 546 -11.36 9.79 19.66
C GLN A 546 -11.54 9.74 21.18
N THR A 547 -10.92 10.66 21.93
CA THR A 547 -11.11 10.75 23.39
C THR A 547 -12.43 11.42 23.80
N SER A 548 -13.08 12.15 22.89
CA SER A 548 -14.32 12.90 23.16
C SER A 548 -15.59 12.12 22.79
N GLY A 549 -15.46 10.97 22.13
CA GLY A 549 -16.59 10.15 21.64
C GLY A 549 -17.19 9.18 22.65
N ASP A 550 -16.76 9.22 23.91
CA ASP A 550 -17.20 8.29 24.99
C ASP A 550 -18.21 8.91 25.97
N THR A 551 -18.79 10.07 25.64
CA THR A 551 -19.94 10.63 26.37
C THR A 551 -21.13 10.79 25.43
N ASP A 552 -21.85 9.69 25.24
CA ASP A 552 -23.15 9.66 24.55
C ASP A 552 -24.23 10.09 25.55
N ASP A 553 -24.65 11.36 25.47
CA ASP A 553 -25.93 11.80 26.07
C ASP A 553 -26.90 11.96 24.92
N GLY A 554 -27.75 10.95 24.75
CA GLY A 554 -28.64 10.81 23.62
C GLY A 554 -29.64 11.95 23.56
N THR A 555 -29.50 12.82 22.56
CA THR A 555 -30.59 13.52 21.85
C THR A 555 -29.98 14.51 20.86
N THR A 556 -29.93 14.17 19.57
CA THR A 556 -30.14 15.09 18.43
C THR A 556 -29.92 14.36 17.09
N SER A 557 -30.75 14.72 16.11
CA SER A 557 -30.82 14.19 14.74
C SER A 557 -29.48 14.21 13.98
N PRO A 558 -29.26 13.33 12.99
CA PRO A 558 -27.97 13.19 12.32
C PRO A 558 -27.68 14.40 11.43
N SER A 559 -26.77 15.26 11.87
CA SER A 559 -26.12 16.24 11.00
C SER A 559 -25.29 15.52 9.92
N PRO A 560 -25.29 15.97 8.65
CA PRO A 560 -24.57 15.31 7.58
C PRO A 560 -23.07 15.24 7.91
N LYS A 561 -22.54 14.02 8.08
CA LYS A 561 -21.14 13.78 8.44
C LYS A 561 -20.22 14.31 7.33
N LEU A 562 -19.41 15.32 7.66
CA LEU A 562 -18.34 15.80 6.80
C LEU A 562 -17.33 14.68 6.54
N THR A 563 -17.14 14.31 5.27
CA THR A 563 -16.16 13.31 4.90
C THR A 563 -14.74 13.87 5.04
N PRO A 564 -13.74 13.03 5.39
CA PRO A 564 -12.35 13.47 5.50
C PRO A 564 -11.82 14.14 4.22
N THR A 565 -12.32 13.74 3.04
CA THR A 565 -11.93 14.33 1.75
C THR A 565 -12.41 15.78 1.58
N LEU A 566 -13.62 16.11 2.06
CA LEU A 566 -14.16 17.47 2.04
C LEU A 566 -13.43 18.37 3.04
N LEU A 567 -13.12 17.84 4.22
CA LEU A 567 -12.32 18.55 5.23
C LEU A 567 -10.90 18.86 4.75
N GLN A 568 -10.28 17.94 3.99
CA GLN A 568 -8.98 18.19 3.37
C GLN A 568 -9.06 19.27 2.28
N THR A 569 -10.14 19.35 1.51
CA THR A 569 -10.30 20.38 0.47
C THR A 569 -10.52 21.73 1.14
N LYS A 570 -11.37 21.78 2.17
CA LYS A 570 -11.59 22.98 2.99
C LYS A 570 -10.30 23.51 3.60
N ALA A 571 -9.47 22.65 4.18
CA ALA A 571 -8.20 23.06 4.78
C ALA A 571 -7.25 23.74 3.76
N LEU A 572 -7.23 23.27 2.51
CA LEU A 572 -6.41 23.86 1.46
C LEU A 572 -7.01 25.15 0.88
N LEU A 573 -8.34 25.30 0.89
CA LEU A 573 -9.01 26.56 0.57
C LEU A 573 -8.74 27.63 1.64
N ASP A 574 -8.73 27.24 2.92
CA ASP A 574 -8.42 28.12 4.05
C ASP A 574 -6.97 28.66 3.98
N GLU A 575 -6.09 28.01 3.21
CA GLU A 575 -4.71 28.44 2.90
C GLU A 575 -4.60 29.33 1.64
N SER A 576 -5.72 29.65 0.98
CA SER A 576 -5.78 30.48 -0.24
C SER A 576 -5.01 29.94 -1.46
N LEU A 577 -4.88 28.62 -1.59
CA LEU A 577 -4.22 27.95 -2.72
C LEU A 577 -5.09 27.95 -4.00
N THR A 578 -4.46 28.02 -5.17
CA THR A 578 -5.18 27.92 -6.44
C THR A 578 -5.78 26.52 -6.66
N LEU A 579 -6.83 26.41 -7.49
CA LEU A 579 -7.42 25.11 -7.83
C LEU A 579 -6.40 24.09 -8.37
N ALA A 580 -5.42 24.56 -9.15
CA ALA A 580 -4.37 23.71 -9.71
C ALA A 580 -3.44 23.17 -8.60
N GLU A 581 -3.07 24.01 -7.64
CA GLU A 581 -2.24 23.61 -6.50
C GLU A 581 -3.00 22.68 -5.55
N ILE A 582 -4.28 22.95 -5.30
CA ILE A 582 -5.14 22.06 -4.50
C ILE A 582 -5.26 20.69 -5.20
N ALA A 583 -5.50 20.67 -6.51
CA ALA A 583 -5.59 19.46 -7.31
C ALA A 583 -4.27 18.66 -7.29
N GLU A 584 -3.14 19.33 -7.50
CA GLU A 584 -1.80 18.73 -7.46
C GLU A 584 -1.46 18.16 -6.08
N GLN A 585 -1.69 18.92 -5.00
CA GLN A 585 -1.43 18.46 -3.64
C GLN A 585 -2.33 17.31 -3.21
N ARG A 586 -3.52 17.23 -3.78
CA ARG A 586 -4.49 16.18 -3.49
C ARG A 586 -4.37 14.97 -4.42
N GLY A 587 -3.61 15.07 -5.52
CA GLY A 587 -3.60 14.06 -6.57
C GLY A 587 -4.97 13.87 -7.21
N LEU A 588 -5.81 14.92 -7.24
CA LEU A 588 -7.18 14.88 -7.77
C LEU A 588 -7.30 15.77 -9.01
N ALA A 589 -8.31 15.52 -9.84
CA ALA A 589 -8.65 16.42 -10.93
C ALA A 589 -9.22 17.76 -10.40
N GLN A 590 -8.96 18.87 -11.10
CA GLN A 590 -9.52 20.18 -10.74
C GLN A 590 -11.06 20.17 -10.71
N SER A 591 -11.70 19.38 -11.58
CA SER A 591 -13.16 19.17 -11.59
C SER A 591 -13.67 18.57 -10.28
N THR A 592 -12.93 17.63 -9.69
CA THR A 592 -13.25 17.03 -8.38
C THR A 592 -13.11 18.05 -7.25
N ILE A 593 -12.10 18.92 -7.30
CA ILE A 593 -11.93 20.00 -6.33
C ILE A 593 -13.07 21.02 -6.42
N ILE A 594 -13.49 21.39 -7.64
CA ILE A 594 -14.66 22.25 -7.84
C ILE A 594 -15.92 21.62 -7.25
N GLY A 595 -16.15 20.32 -7.48
CA GLY A 595 -17.27 19.59 -6.86
C GLY A 595 -17.20 19.48 -5.33
N HIS A 596 -15.99 19.43 -4.76
CA HIS A 596 -15.81 19.54 -3.30
C HIS A 596 -16.16 20.94 -2.79
N ILE A 597 -15.79 22.01 -3.50
CA ILE A 597 -16.13 23.39 -3.14
C ILE A 597 -17.65 23.60 -3.18
N GLU A 598 -18.35 23.07 -4.19
CA GLU A 598 -19.82 23.11 -4.29
C GLU A 598 -20.48 22.53 -3.03
N LYS A 599 -20.04 21.32 -2.62
CA LYS A 599 -20.55 20.64 -1.41
C LYS A 599 -20.20 21.40 -0.13
N LEU A 600 -19.03 22.05 -0.08
CA LEU A 600 -18.62 22.86 1.05
C LEU A 600 -19.45 24.15 1.15
N GLN A 601 -19.77 24.84 0.06
CA GLN A 601 -20.60 26.05 0.05
C GLN A 601 -22.04 25.80 0.55
N GLN A 602 -22.56 24.59 0.37
CA GLN A 602 -23.86 24.19 0.94
C GLN A 602 -23.83 24.04 2.46
N GLN A 603 -22.64 23.83 3.05
CA GLN A 603 -22.46 23.49 4.47
C GLN A 603 -21.79 24.60 5.29
N PHE A 604 -21.04 25.49 4.65
CA PHE A 604 -20.35 26.61 5.29
C PHE A 604 -20.72 27.92 4.58
N THR A 605 -21.25 28.87 5.35
CA THR A 605 -21.68 30.18 4.85
C THR A 605 -20.49 31.09 4.51
N ASP A 606 -19.36 30.91 5.18
CA ASP A 606 -18.14 31.73 5.03
C ASP A 606 -16.92 30.88 4.59
N LEU A 607 -16.88 30.50 3.30
CA LEU A 607 -15.68 29.89 2.69
C LEU A 607 -14.79 30.96 2.04
N PRO A 608 -13.46 30.93 2.22
CA PRO A 608 -12.55 31.92 1.67
C PRO A 608 -12.29 31.68 0.18
N LEU A 609 -13.29 31.86 -0.68
CA LEU A 609 -13.19 31.58 -2.12
C LEU A 609 -12.73 32.77 -2.96
N GLY A 610 -12.50 33.93 -2.35
CA GLY A 610 -12.16 35.17 -3.06
C GLY A 610 -10.91 35.03 -3.96
N HIS A 611 -9.93 34.21 -3.55
CA HIS A 611 -8.71 33.94 -4.32
C HIS A 611 -8.94 33.07 -5.56
N LEU A 612 -10.09 32.36 -5.65
CA LEU A 612 -10.49 31.54 -6.80
C LEU A 612 -11.49 32.24 -7.72
N ARG A 613 -11.91 33.45 -7.38
CA ARG A 613 -12.93 34.20 -8.12
C ARG A 613 -12.40 34.56 -9.52
N PRO A 614 -13.08 34.14 -10.60
CA PRO A 614 -12.70 34.54 -11.96
C PRO A 614 -12.92 36.04 -12.22
N ASN A 615 -12.49 36.52 -13.38
CA ASN A 615 -12.68 37.94 -13.75
C ASN A 615 -14.16 38.30 -13.95
N ASP A 616 -14.50 39.58 -13.74
CA ASP A 616 -15.89 40.06 -13.81
C ASP A 616 -16.51 39.83 -15.19
N THR A 617 -15.73 39.98 -16.27
CA THR A 617 -16.20 39.73 -17.64
C THR A 617 -16.70 38.30 -17.86
N LEU A 618 -16.10 37.30 -17.20
CA LEU A 618 -16.53 35.91 -17.28
C LEU A 618 -17.74 35.66 -16.38
N ILE A 619 -17.74 36.24 -15.17
CA ILE A 619 -18.86 36.10 -14.24
C ILE A 619 -20.13 36.71 -14.84
N ASP A 620 -20.04 37.89 -15.44
CA ASP A 620 -21.17 38.56 -16.08
C ASP A 620 -21.69 37.77 -17.30
N ALA A 621 -20.78 37.20 -18.10
CA ALA A 621 -21.16 36.35 -19.23
C ALA A 621 -21.88 35.06 -18.77
N VAL A 622 -21.39 34.42 -17.70
CA VAL A 622 -22.01 33.22 -17.13
C VAL A 622 -23.33 33.57 -16.44
N ALA A 623 -23.44 34.73 -15.79
CA ALA A 623 -24.68 35.20 -15.18
C ALA A 623 -25.77 35.50 -16.22
N HIS A 624 -25.42 36.17 -17.32
CA HIS A 624 -26.34 36.39 -18.44
C HIS A 624 -26.81 35.05 -19.03
N ALA A 625 -25.88 34.14 -19.32
CA ALA A 625 -26.22 32.81 -19.84
C ALA A 625 -27.11 32.02 -18.88
N TYR A 626 -26.84 32.09 -17.57
CA TYR A 626 -27.65 31.44 -16.55
C TYR A 626 -29.08 31.99 -16.51
N GLN A 627 -29.26 33.31 -16.63
CA GLN A 627 -30.59 33.93 -16.72
C GLN A 627 -31.32 33.57 -18.01
N THR A 628 -30.60 33.50 -19.14
CA THR A 628 -31.17 33.09 -20.43
C THR A 628 -31.67 31.64 -20.36
N VAL A 629 -30.85 30.71 -19.86
CA VAL A 629 -31.24 29.29 -19.74
C VAL A 629 -32.37 29.11 -18.71
N MET A 630 -32.33 29.83 -17.58
CA MET A 630 -33.39 29.77 -16.57
C MET A 630 -34.72 30.40 -17.03
N ALA A 631 -34.73 31.26 -18.06
CA ALA A 631 -35.97 31.83 -18.59
C ALA A 631 -36.83 30.78 -19.31
N ASP A 632 -36.21 29.72 -19.81
CA ASP A 632 -36.84 28.65 -20.58
C ASP A 632 -37.09 27.36 -19.75
N LYS A 633 -36.77 27.36 -18.44
CA LYS A 633 -36.91 26.20 -17.53
C LYS A 633 -38.05 26.37 -16.53
N ASP A 634 -38.70 25.24 -16.19
CA ASP A 634 -39.74 25.15 -15.16
C ASP A 634 -39.15 25.20 -13.73
N ASP A 635 -39.98 25.56 -12.74
CA ASP A 635 -39.56 25.67 -11.34
C ASP A 635 -39.04 24.31 -10.81
N GLY A 636 -37.72 24.24 -10.53
CA GLY A 636 -37.05 23.08 -9.94
C GLY A 636 -36.04 22.39 -10.86
N GLU A 637 -35.98 22.74 -12.14
CA GLU A 637 -34.97 22.19 -13.05
C GLU A 637 -33.59 22.82 -12.83
N GLU A 638 -32.54 21.99 -12.81
CA GLU A 638 -31.16 22.45 -12.67
C GLU A 638 -30.60 22.92 -14.02
N VAL A 639 -29.77 23.98 -13.99
CA VAL A 639 -29.03 24.44 -15.16
C VAL A 639 -27.76 23.62 -15.32
N LEU A 640 -27.61 22.99 -16.48
CA LEU A 640 -26.46 22.16 -16.80
C LEU A 640 -25.36 23.01 -17.42
N VAL A 641 -24.10 22.70 -17.10
CA VAL A 641 -22.93 23.50 -17.54
C VAL A 641 -22.79 23.52 -19.07
N HIS A 642 -23.29 22.51 -19.79
CA HIS A 642 -23.26 22.48 -21.25
C HIS A 642 -24.24 23.48 -21.88
N GLU A 643 -25.44 23.65 -21.30
CA GLU A 643 -26.43 24.64 -21.75
C GLU A 643 -25.87 26.07 -21.63
N LEU A 644 -25.13 26.35 -20.55
CA LEU A 644 -24.43 27.62 -20.38
C LEU A 644 -23.34 27.83 -21.43
N ARG A 645 -22.62 26.76 -21.79
CA ARG A 645 -21.57 26.83 -22.81
C ARG A 645 -22.16 27.12 -24.19
N ASP A 646 -23.33 26.57 -24.51
CA ASP A 646 -23.99 26.79 -25.80
C ASP A 646 -24.38 28.27 -26.00
N VAL A 647 -24.74 28.97 -24.91
CA VAL A 647 -25.05 30.41 -24.95
C VAL A 647 -23.79 31.30 -24.98
N ILE A 648 -22.73 30.92 -24.27
CA ILE A 648 -21.49 31.71 -24.15
C ILE A 648 -20.55 31.48 -25.34
N GLY A 649 -20.68 30.34 -26.02
CA GLY A 649 -19.82 29.85 -27.09
C GLY A 649 -18.51 29.23 -26.59
N ASP A 650 -17.73 28.67 -27.52
CA ASP A 650 -16.48 27.91 -27.27
C ASP A 650 -15.31 28.72 -26.68
N LYS A 651 -15.56 29.97 -26.27
CA LYS A 651 -14.56 30.89 -25.72
C LYS A 651 -14.01 30.44 -24.36
N TYR A 652 -14.76 29.67 -23.58
CA TYR A 652 -14.37 29.18 -22.25
C TYR A 652 -14.65 27.68 -22.08
N GLY A 653 -13.74 26.97 -21.41
CA GLY A 653 -13.91 25.54 -21.13
C GLY A 653 -14.90 25.26 -19.98
N TYR A 654 -15.41 24.02 -19.92
CA TYR A 654 -16.41 23.59 -18.93
C TYR A 654 -16.02 23.85 -17.47
N ASN A 655 -14.77 23.56 -17.08
CA ASN A 655 -14.31 23.79 -15.70
C ASN A 655 -14.25 25.29 -15.36
N THR A 656 -13.96 26.14 -16.35
CA THR A 656 -13.93 27.60 -16.20
C THR A 656 -15.33 28.16 -15.99
N ILE A 657 -16.31 27.65 -16.74
CA ILE A 657 -17.73 28.01 -16.58
C ILE A 657 -18.25 27.51 -15.22
N ARG A 658 -17.94 26.26 -14.86
CA ARG A 658 -18.35 25.64 -13.58
C ARG A 658 -17.79 26.39 -12.37
N LEU A 659 -16.54 26.83 -12.42
CA LEU A 659 -15.94 27.68 -11.38
C LEU A 659 -16.62 29.05 -11.28
N ALA A 660 -16.88 29.71 -12.42
CA ALA A 660 -17.55 31.00 -12.44
C ALA A 660 -18.98 30.92 -11.88
N LEU A 661 -19.68 29.82 -12.12
CA LEU A 661 -21.03 29.57 -11.61
C LEU A 661 -21.12 29.57 -10.08
N LEU A 662 -20.03 29.24 -9.36
CA LEU A 662 -19.96 29.32 -7.89
C LEU A 662 -20.09 30.75 -7.34
N PHE A 663 -19.90 31.76 -8.19
CA PHE A 663 -19.93 33.18 -7.83
C PHE A 663 -21.09 33.95 -8.47
N VAL A 664 -21.93 33.27 -9.27
CA VAL A 664 -23.13 33.86 -9.85
C VAL A 664 -24.26 33.85 -8.81
N PRO A 665 -24.87 35.00 -8.49
CA PRO A 665 -26.00 35.05 -7.56
C PRO A 665 -27.21 34.35 -8.19
N LYS A 666 -27.57 33.18 -7.65
CA LYS A 666 -28.81 32.48 -7.98
C LYS A 666 -29.97 33.24 -7.32
N SER A 667 -30.74 34.00 -8.09
CA SER A 667 -31.87 34.77 -7.53
C SER A 667 -32.91 33.83 -6.94
N ALA A 668 -33.08 33.86 -5.62
CA ALA A 668 -34.31 33.39 -5.00
C ALA A 668 -35.43 34.33 -5.45
N LYS A 669 -36.40 33.83 -6.25
CA LYS A 669 -37.66 34.56 -6.46
C LYS A 669 -38.28 34.77 -5.08
N THR A 670 -38.40 36.04 -4.68
CA THR A 670 -39.23 36.47 -3.56
C THR A 670 -40.61 35.84 -3.69
N SER A 671 -40.94 34.91 -2.79
CA SER A 671 -42.32 34.50 -2.54
C SER A 671 -43.07 35.72 -2.01
N THR A 672 -43.74 36.44 -2.90
CA THR A 672 -44.87 37.29 -2.53
C THR A 672 -46.13 36.44 -2.55
N LYS A 673 -46.60 36.17 -1.32
CA LYS A 673 -47.86 35.53 -0.90
C LYS A 673 -47.93 34.01 -0.93
#